data_AF-A0A8T2A1J5-F1
#
_entry.id   AF-A0A8T2A1J5-F1
#
_cell.length_a   1.000
_cell.length_b   1.000
_cell.length_c   1.000
_cell.angle_alpha   90.00
_cell.angle_beta   90.00
_cell.angle_gamma   90.00
#
_symmetry.space_group_name_H-M   'P 1'
#
loop_
_entity.id
_entity.type
_entity.pdbx_description
1 polymer ?
#
loop_
_entity_poly.entity_id
_entity_poly.type
_entity_poly.pdbx_seq_one_letter_code
_entity_poly.pdbx_strand_id
1 'polypeptide(L)'
;MDRLEGPPRLILVADLDCTLVDHDDPENTDLLRFNALWEAHYRHDSLLIYCTGRSFSSYSSLRKKRPLLTPDIAVTSVGSEIVYSGESTVSDVVWTARLDYKWNREIVVEETSNFPKLEPQPDKSQEEHKVSFFVEREDAVEIMKVLPGILEERGVDVKLVYSNGYAFDVLPRGAGKQGALTYLLDKLDIEGNQPSNTLVCGDSGNDAELFNISQVYGVMVSNSHEELLQWHEENAKDNPKIFHASERCGAGIIEAIQRFNLGPSVSPRDVLDAENILAESLNPAHEVVQFYLFYERWRCGEVEKSDKYLQNLKSLSSPLGIFVHPSGVEKPIHEWIDEMENLYGDGKEKKFRIWLDNVSSSHISSDTWLAKFDKHELSEGKVRSCSTKVLLSYKEEKQRLTWMHIHQSCQEAISQFDELWLVGDDDPLNALQTRRERRGERCDYSVGKWMYDETYPLYDSSCPYLSSALSCQRNGRPDSYYQKWRWIPKACPLPRFDALKYLGKMRGKRIMLVGDSIMRNQWESLVCLVQSVIPTHRKKLTYNGPTMSFHSLDFETSIEFCWAPLLVELKRGVDRKRVLHLDSIEDNARYWRGVDVLVFDSAHWWTHSQKWSSWDCYMDGNKVFKAMDPMVAYERGLTTWAKWVEINLDPSKTKVIFRTVSPRESGQMCYNQKHPLPSLSSSSKPHVPQQSRVLNKVISKMKYRVYLHDITTMSAYRRDGHPSVFKRAMHEEEKHHRIARPSSDCSHWCLPGVPDIWNEMLSSIILTNVV
;
A
#
# COMPACT_ATOMS: atom_id res chain seq x y z
N MET A 1 -0.06 -21.18 2.86
CA MET A 1 0.26 -20.45 4.11
C MET A 1 0.85 -21.48 5.06
N ASP A 2 1.96 -22.08 4.63
CA ASP A 2 2.31 -23.43 5.06
C ASP A 2 2.82 -23.46 6.51
N ARG A 3 3.17 -22.29 7.05
CA ARG A 3 3.59 -22.09 8.44
C ARG A 3 2.45 -22.06 9.46
N LEU A 4 1.21 -21.86 9.01
CA LEU A 4 0.02 -21.96 9.86
C LEU A 4 -0.51 -23.40 9.92
N GLU A 5 0.13 -24.33 9.19
CA GLU A 5 -0.22 -25.75 9.21
C GLU A 5 0.57 -26.46 10.32
N GLY A 6 -0.14 -27.00 11.30
CA GLY A 6 0.43 -27.72 12.43
C GLY A 6 0.51 -26.89 13.72
N PRO A 7 0.62 -27.56 14.89
CA PRO A 7 0.68 -26.89 16.18
C PRO A 7 2.04 -26.21 16.40
N PRO A 8 2.09 -24.88 16.62
CA PRO A 8 3.34 -24.18 16.86
C PRO A 8 3.87 -24.47 18.28
N ARG A 9 5.19 -24.59 18.41
CA ARG A 9 5.86 -24.75 19.71
C ARG A 9 5.67 -23.52 20.59
N LEU A 10 5.79 -22.34 20.00
CA LEU A 10 5.60 -21.06 20.67
C LEU A 10 4.83 -20.11 19.74
N ILE A 11 3.85 -19.40 20.29
CA ILE A 11 3.33 -18.16 19.70
C ILE A 11 3.89 -17.00 20.51
N LEU A 12 4.66 -16.13 19.86
CA LEU A 12 5.16 -14.90 20.47
C LEU A 12 4.34 -13.73 19.94
N VAL A 13 3.66 -13.03 20.83
CA VAL A 13 2.81 -11.87 20.53
C VAL A 13 3.46 -10.65 21.14
N ALA A 14 3.88 -9.68 20.34
CA ALA A 14 4.56 -8.49 20.84
C ALA A 14 3.93 -7.21 20.29
N ASP A 15 3.73 -6.20 21.13
CA ASP A 15 3.66 -4.83 20.63
C ASP A 15 4.99 -4.42 20.00
N LEU A 16 4.94 -3.40 19.15
CA LEU A 16 6.07 -2.86 18.42
C LEU A 16 6.74 -1.73 19.18
N ASP A 17 6.06 -0.58 19.29
CA ASP A 17 6.64 0.63 19.87
C ASP A 17 6.94 0.42 21.34
N CYS A 18 8.15 0.74 21.79
CA CYS A 18 8.59 0.59 23.19
C CYS A 18 8.57 -0.84 23.76
N THR A 19 8.01 -1.84 23.06
CA THR A 19 8.04 -3.25 23.44
C THR A 19 9.07 -4.06 22.64
N LEU A 20 9.03 -4.04 21.31
CA LEU A 20 10.01 -4.74 20.47
C LEU A 20 11.01 -3.76 19.85
N VAL A 21 10.52 -2.57 19.48
CA VAL A 21 11.29 -1.49 18.88
C VAL A 21 11.61 -0.45 19.96
N ASP A 22 12.89 -0.29 20.22
CA ASP A 22 13.42 0.81 21.01
C ASP A 22 13.63 2.04 20.10
N HIS A 23 12.86 3.10 20.34
CA HIS A 23 13.00 4.34 19.57
C HIS A 23 14.24 5.14 19.96
N ASP A 24 14.78 4.91 21.16
CA ASP A 24 16.00 5.56 21.68
C ASP A 24 17.27 4.83 21.25
N ASP A 25 17.16 3.65 20.63
CA ASP A 25 18.28 2.89 20.09
C ASP A 25 18.39 3.08 18.56
N PRO A 26 19.27 3.97 18.07
CA PRO A 26 19.48 4.16 16.64
C PRO A 26 20.18 2.98 15.98
N GLU A 27 20.93 2.17 16.74
CA GLU A 27 21.69 1.03 16.23
C GLU A 27 20.84 -0.26 16.21
N ASN A 28 19.66 -0.25 16.85
CA ASN A 28 18.70 -1.36 16.91
C ASN A 28 19.31 -2.63 17.51
N THR A 29 20.20 -2.48 18.49
CA THR A 29 20.98 -3.52 19.13
C THR A 29 20.08 -4.65 19.65
N ASP A 30 19.10 -4.33 20.49
CA ASP A 30 18.24 -5.35 21.11
C ASP A 30 17.24 -5.97 20.13
N LEU A 31 16.76 -5.19 19.16
CA LEU A 31 15.94 -5.71 18.06
C LEU A 31 16.74 -6.70 17.20
N LEU A 32 17.98 -6.38 16.85
CA LEU A 32 18.85 -7.27 16.09
C LEU A 32 19.24 -8.53 16.87
N ARG A 33 19.39 -8.43 18.21
CA ARG A 33 19.58 -9.58 19.11
C ARG A 33 18.37 -10.50 19.09
N PHE A 34 17.16 -9.95 19.21
CA PHE A 34 15.92 -10.69 19.10
C PHE A 34 15.79 -11.37 17.73
N ASN A 35 16.04 -10.64 16.64
CA ASN A 35 15.94 -11.18 15.28
C ASN A 35 16.82 -12.41 15.06
N ALA A 36 18.09 -12.33 15.48
CA ALA A 36 19.02 -13.43 15.34
C ALA A 36 18.59 -14.66 16.15
N LEU A 37 18.06 -14.45 17.36
CA LEU A 37 17.51 -15.53 18.19
C LEU A 37 16.30 -16.18 17.51
N TRP A 38 15.36 -15.37 17.03
CA TRP A 38 14.12 -15.83 16.42
C TRP A 38 14.38 -16.65 15.15
N GLU A 39 15.16 -16.11 14.21
CA GLU A 39 15.46 -16.78 12.94
C GLU A 39 16.29 -18.05 13.12
N ALA A 40 17.19 -18.10 14.12
CA ALA A 40 18.02 -19.28 14.35
C ALA A 40 17.27 -20.43 15.06
N HIS A 41 16.31 -20.12 15.96
CA HIS A 41 15.78 -21.11 16.89
C HIS A 41 14.25 -21.27 16.89
N TYR A 42 13.49 -20.30 16.39
CA TYR A 42 12.03 -20.28 16.55
C TYR A 42 11.29 -20.25 15.23
N ARG A 43 11.83 -19.57 14.21
CA ARG A 43 11.11 -19.34 12.95
C ARG A 43 10.59 -20.64 12.32
N HIS A 44 11.29 -21.76 12.42
CA HIS A 44 10.88 -23.02 11.77
C HIS A 44 9.67 -23.73 12.39
N ASP A 45 9.36 -23.50 13.67
CA ASP A 45 8.33 -24.25 14.42
C ASP A 45 7.43 -23.37 15.31
N SER A 46 7.60 -22.05 15.26
CA SER A 46 6.93 -21.07 16.11
C SER A 46 6.35 -19.92 15.28
N LEU A 47 5.34 -19.25 15.81
CA LEU A 47 4.67 -18.12 15.14
C LEU A 47 5.01 -16.78 15.81
N LEU A 48 5.32 -15.79 14.98
CA LEU A 48 5.52 -14.40 15.39
C LEU A 48 4.27 -13.58 15.07
N ILE A 49 3.68 -12.95 16.08
CA ILE A 49 2.53 -12.07 15.92
C ILE A 49 2.92 -10.68 16.40
N TYR A 50 2.82 -9.70 15.51
CA TYR A 50 2.88 -8.29 15.94
C TYR A 50 1.49 -7.81 16.30
N CYS A 51 1.30 -7.33 17.53
CA CYS A 51 0.01 -6.85 18.03
C CYS A 51 0.11 -5.39 18.46
N THR A 52 -0.17 -4.49 17.53
CA THR A 52 0.20 -3.07 17.65
C THR A 52 -0.98 -2.10 17.51
N GLY A 53 -0.85 -0.95 18.16
CA GLY A 53 -1.76 0.18 17.98
C GLY A 53 -1.61 0.87 16.61
N ARG A 54 -0.50 0.64 15.89
CA ARG A 54 -0.27 1.19 14.55
C ARG A 54 -1.26 0.62 13.54
N SER A 55 -1.74 1.47 12.62
CA SER A 55 -2.43 0.99 11.41
C SER A 55 -1.49 0.18 10.53
N PHE A 56 -2.04 -0.68 9.66
CA PHE A 56 -1.24 -1.52 8.77
C PHE A 56 -0.26 -0.71 7.90
N SER A 57 -0.68 0.47 7.45
CA SER A 57 0.17 1.39 6.68
C SER A 57 1.32 2.01 7.51
N SER A 58 1.05 2.33 8.77
CA SER A 58 2.04 2.84 9.73
C SER A 58 3.05 1.75 10.11
N TYR A 59 2.59 0.54 10.41
CA TYR A 59 3.44 -0.64 10.62
C TYR A 59 4.34 -0.91 9.40
N SER A 60 3.75 -0.93 8.19
CA SER A 60 4.50 -1.14 6.94
C SER A 60 5.58 -0.06 6.73
N SER A 61 5.35 1.15 7.21
CA SER A 61 6.33 2.24 7.15
C SER A 61 7.43 2.08 8.19
N LEU A 62 7.10 1.62 9.42
CA LEU A 62 8.09 1.33 10.46
C LEU A 62 9.03 0.20 10.02
N ARG A 63 8.49 -0.87 9.43
CA ARG A 63 9.28 -2.00 8.91
C ARG A 63 10.26 -1.63 7.78
N LYS A 64 10.02 -0.52 7.08
CA LYS A 64 11.00 0.03 6.11
C LYS A 64 12.13 0.81 6.77
N LYS A 65 11.96 1.25 8.01
CA LYS A 65 12.91 2.10 8.75
C LYS A 65 13.71 1.32 9.80
N ARG A 66 13.12 0.28 10.37
CA ARG A 66 13.68 -0.53 11.43
C ARG A 66 13.86 -1.97 10.91
N PRO A 67 14.87 -2.72 11.38
CA PRO A 67 15.10 -4.11 10.96
C PRO A 67 14.06 -5.05 11.59
N LEU A 68 12.78 -4.89 11.26
CA LEU A 68 11.71 -5.75 11.75
C LEU A 68 11.58 -7.01 10.87
N LEU A 69 11.56 -8.18 11.51
CA LEU A 69 11.24 -9.44 10.84
C LEU A 69 9.84 -9.42 10.23
N THR A 70 9.61 -10.26 9.23
CA THR A 70 8.27 -10.60 8.74
C THR A 70 7.54 -11.37 9.84
N PRO A 71 6.46 -10.83 10.42
CA PRO A 71 5.63 -11.61 11.34
C PRO A 71 4.86 -12.67 10.53
N ASP A 72 4.35 -13.71 11.19
CA ASP A 72 3.35 -14.59 10.59
C ASP A 72 1.99 -13.91 10.50
N ILE A 73 1.63 -13.15 11.55
CA ILE A 73 0.38 -12.43 11.66
C ILE A 73 0.65 -11.02 12.16
N ALA A 74 0.07 -10.02 11.50
CA ALA A 74 0.03 -8.65 11.97
C ALA A 74 -1.39 -8.32 12.43
N VAL A 75 -1.53 -8.09 13.73
CA VAL A 75 -2.73 -7.56 14.38
C VAL A 75 -2.51 -6.05 14.54
N THR A 76 -3.20 -5.24 13.73
CA THR A 76 -3.00 -3.80 13.63
C THR A 76 -4.19 -3.02 14.13
N SER A 77 -4.02 -1.70 14.29
CA SER A 77 -5.08 -0.79 14.70
C SER A 77 -5.73 -1.20 16.03
N VAL A 78 -4.91 -1.58 17.02
CA VAL A 78 -5.36 -2.05 18.34
C VAL A 78 -6.28 -3.28 18.23
N GLY A 79 -5.96 -4.19 17.31
CA GLY A 79 -6.73 -5.42 17.10
C GLY A 79 -8.00 -5.25 16.28
N SER A 80 -8.24 -4.10 15.66
CA SER A 80 -9.36 -3.93 14.73
C SER A 80 -9.09 -4.57 13.36
N GLU A 81 -7.85 -4.93 13.06
CA GLU A 81 -7.45 -5.56 11.80
C GLU A 81 -6.51 -6.74 12.07
N ILE A 82 -6.70 -7.84 11.33
CA ILE A 82 -5.81 -9.01 11.35
C ILE A 82 -5.37 -9.29 9.92
N VAL A 83 -4.06 -9.42 9.73
CA VAL A 83 -3.44 -9.61 8.43
C VAL A 83 -2.44 -10.76 8.51
N TYR A 84 -2.57 -11.74 7.62
CA TYR A 84 -1.64 -12.85 7.49
C TYR A 84 -0.53 -12.50 6.50
N SER A 85 0.71 -12.81 6.88
CA SER A 85 1.89 -12.58 6.06
C SER A 85 2.34 -13.88 5.38
N GLY A 86 2.69 -13.78 4.10
CA GLY A 86 3.14 -14.89 3.25
C GLY A 86 3.63 -14.37 1.90
N GLU A 87 3.53 -15.15 0.83
CA GLU A 87 3.83 -14.67 -0.55
C GLU A 87 2.98 -13.45 -0.94
N SER A 88 1.78 -13.34 -0.37
CA SER A 88 0.92 -12.16 -0.44
C SER A 88 0.34 -11.87 0.93
N THR A 89 0.21 -10.59 1.26
CA THR A 89 -0.50 -10.11 2.44
C THR A 89 -2.01 -10.29 2.28
N VAL A 90 -2.68 -10.96 3.22
CA VAL A 90 -4.12 -11.27 3.16
C VAL A 90 -4.81 -10.85 4.46
N SER A 91 -5.85 -10.01 4.36
CA SER A 91 -6.67 -9.61 5.52
C SER A 91 -7.64 -10.72 5.95
N ASP A 92 -7.88 -10.86 7.25
CA ASP A 92 -8.86 -11.79 7.80
C ASP A 92 -10.29 -11.24 7.65
N VAL A 93 -10.96 -11.61 6.56
CA VAL A 93 -12.33 -11.18 6.28
C VAL A 93 -13.36 -11.71 7.28
N VAL A 94 -13.08 -12.82 7.98
CA VAL A 94 -13.97 -13.39 8.99
C VAL A 94 -13.89 -12.56 10.27
N TRP A 95 -12.69 -12.13 10.64
CA TRP A 95 -12.49 -11.18 11.73
C TRP A 95 -13.21 -9.86 11.47
N THR A 96 -13.04 -9.28 10.27
CA THR A 96 -13.75 -8.05 9.87
C THR A 96 -15.26 -8.21 10.02
N ALA A 97 -15.84 -9.29 9.48
CA ALA A 97 -17.27 -9.56 9.59
C ALA A 97 -17.75 -9.77 11.05
N ARG A 98 -16.89 -10.31 11.92
CA ARG A 98 -17.18 -10.44 13.37
C ARG A 98 -17.23 -9.08 14.04
N LEU A 99 -16.36 -8.14 13.64
CA LEU A 99 -16.33 -6.78 14.18
C LEU A 99 -17.48 -5.91 13.68
N ASP A 100 -18.10 -6.23 12.55
CA ASP A 100 -19.31 -5.54 12.06
C ASP A 100 -20.54 -5.74 12.97
N TYR A 101 -20.54 -6.80 13.80
CA TYR A 101 -21.67 -7.09 14.67
C TYR A 101 -21.87 -6.00 15.73
N LYS A 102 -23.03 -5.31 15.67
CA LYS A 102 -23.37 -4.16 16.52
C LYS A 102 -22.33 -3.03 16.47
N TRP A 103 -21.66 -2.88 15.34
CA TRP A 103 -20.80 -1.74 15.07
C TRP A 103 -21.44 -0.81 14.05
N ASN A 104 -21.41 0.49 14.32
CA ASN A 104 -21.77 1.51 13.36
C ASN A 104 -20.87 2.72 13.55
N ARG A 105 -19.91 2.88 12.66
CA ARG A 105 -18.88 3.91 12.75
C ARG A 105 -19.47 5.32 12.68
N GLU A 106 -20.49 5.55 11.85
CA GLU A 106 -21.12 6.86 11.70
C GLU A 106 -21.78 7.30 13.01
N ILE A 107 -22.48 6.40 13.70
CA ILE A 107 -23.07 6.67 15.02
C ILE A 107 -21.98 6.98 16.05
N VAL A 108 -20.87 6.23 16.05
CA VAL A 108 -19.74 6.50 16.96
C VAL A 108 -19.17 7.89 16.72
N VAL A 109 -18.92 8.28 15.47
CA VAL A 109 -18.41 9.61 15.13
C VAL A 109 -19.42 10.71 15.49
N GLU A 110 -20.71 10.47 15.27
CA GLU A 110 -21.77 11.41 15.65
C GLU A 110 -21.81 11.62 17.16
N GLU A 111 -21.87 10.56 17.96
CA GLU A 111 -21.98 10.67 19.42
C GLU A 111 -20.71 11.21 20.08
N THR A 112 -19.53 10.78 19.60
CA THR A 112 -18.26 11.31 20.11
C THR A 112 -18.07 12.79 19.80
N SER A 113 -18.70 13.32 18.75
CA SER A 113 -18.67 14.76 18.44
C SER A 113 -19.36 15.64 19.51
N ASN A 114 -20.22 15.04 20.35
CA ASN A 114 -20.87 15.72 21.47
C ASN A 114 -19.94 15.90 22.69
N PHE A 115 -18.73 15.32 22.66
CA PHE A 115 -17.74 15.42 23.74
C PHE A 115 -16.62 16.38 23.33
N PRO A 116 -16.66 17.67 23.72
CA PRO A 116 -15.70 18.68 23.26
C PRO A 116 -14.26 18.42 23.73
N LYS A 117 -14.06 17.51 24.69
CA LYS A 117 -12.76 17.08 25.22
C LYS A 117 -12.07 16.02 24.36
N LEU A 118 -12.81 15.34 23.47
CA LEU A 118 -12.24 14.39 22.54
C LEU A 118 -11.73 15.14 21.30
N GLU A 119 -10.42 15.34 21.21
CA GLU A 119 -9.81 15.89 20.00
C GLU A 119 -9.51 14.76 19.00
N PRO A 120 -10.09 14.74 17.78
CA PRO A 120 -9.85 13.65 16.84
C PRO A 120 -8.35 13.49 16.49
N GLN A 121 -7.84 12.26 16.54
CA GLN A 121 -6.53 11.94 16.00
C GLN A 121 -6.52 12.10 14.47
N PRO A 122 -5.34 12.29 13.83
CA PRO A 122 -5.24 12.50 12.38
C PRO A 122 -5.96 11.43 11.55
N ASP A 123 -6.45 11.77 10.36
CA ASP A 123 -7.21 10.86 9.47
C ASP A 123 -6.52 9.50 9.23
N LYS A 124 -5.18 9.45 9.24
CA LYS A 124 -4.39 8.22 9.09
C LYS A 124 -4.49 7.23 10.28
N SER A 125 -5.03 7.68 11.40
CA SER A 125 -5.28 6.89 12.62
C SER A 125 -6.75 6.49 12.76
N GLN A 126 -7.62 6.97 11.85
CA GLN A 126 -9.03 6.66 11.79
C GLN A 126 -9.24 5.48 10.83
N GLU A 127 -9.82 4.38 11.30
CA GLU A 127 -10.05 3.19 10.48
C GLU A 127 -11.55 2.81 10.48
N GLU A 128 -11.91 1.76 9.75
CA GLU A 128 -13.31 1.29 9.63
C GLU A 128 -13.89 0.82 10.97
N HIS A 129 -13.08 0.09 11.75
CA HIS A 129 -13.43 -0.44 13.08
C HIS A 129 -12.65 0.25 14.21
N LYS A 130 -12.22 1.50 14.00
CA LYS A 130 -11.50 2.30 15.00
C LYS A 130 -11.73 3.80 14.82
N VAL A 131 -12.20 4.46 15.86
CA VAL A 131 -12.33 5.93 15.93
C VAL A 131 -11.46 6.44 17.07
N SER A 132 -10.56 7.37 16.78
CA SER A 132 -9.44 7.69 17.69
C SER A 132 -9.35 9.16 18.04
N PHE A 133 -9.00 9.44 19.29
CA PHE A 133 -8.97 10.77 19.89
C PHE A 133 -7.73 10.97 20.76
N PHE A 134 -7.39 12.23 20.99
CA PHE A 134 -6.54 12.72 22.05
C PHE A 134 -7.42 13.23 23.19
N VAL A 135 -7.08 12.87 24.42
CA VAL A 135 -7.82 13.28 25.62
C VAL A 135 -6.94 13.13 26.86
N GLU A 136 -7.11 14.03 27.82
CA GLU A 136 -6.43 13.97 29.12
C GLU A 136 -7.01 12.85 30.00
N ARG A 137 -6.21 12.34 30.94
CA ARG A 137 -6.57 11.16 31.76
C ARG A 137 -7.89 11.35 32.52
N GLU A 138 -8.08 12.49 33.16
CA GLU A 138 -9.27 12.75 33.97
C GLU A 138 -10.54 12.79 33.11
N ASP A 139 -10.47 13.48 31.97
CA ASP A 139 -11.57 13.59 31.00
C ASP A 139 -11.89 12.19 30.40
N ALA A 140 -10.87 11.39 30.10
CA ALA A 140 -11.04 10.04 29.57
C ALA A 140 -11.84 9.15 30.54
N VAL A 141 -11.50 9.19 31.84
CA VAL A 141 -12.17 8.40 32.89
C VAL A 141 -13.65 8.75 33.01
N GLU A 142 -14.02 10.01 32.83
CA GLU A 142 -15.43 10.43 32.82
C GLU A 142 -16.17 9.93 31.58
N ILE A 143 -15.57 10.11 30.40
CA ILE A 143 -16.14 9.70 29.12
C ILE A 143 -16.36 8.18 29.08
N MET A 144 -15.41 7.40 29.61
CA MET A 144 -15.51 5.94 29.66
C MET A 144 -16.71 5.43 30.48
N LYS A 145 -17.23 6.23 31.41
CA LYS A 145 -18.40 5.86 32.22
C LYS A 145 -19.73 6.10 31.50
N VAL A 146 -19.77 7.06 30.57
CA VAL A 146 -21.02 7.57 29.99
C VAL A 146 -21.20 7.14 28.53
N LEU A 147 -20.14 7.26 27.71
CA LEU A 147 -20.20 7.02 26.27
C LEU A 147 -20.72 5.61 25.88
N PRO A 148 -20.36 4.51 26.57
CA PRO A 148 -20.87 3.19 26.21
C PRO A 148 -22.40 3.09 26.30
N GLY A 149 -23.02 3.70 27.32
CA GLY A 149 -24.47 3.67 27.50
C GLY A 149 -25.21 4.41 26.38
N ILE A 150 -24.70 5.58 25.97
CA ILE A 150 -25.25 6.37 24.86
C ILE A 150 -25.21 5.55 23.55
N LEU A 151 -24.09 4.88 23.29
CA LEU A 151 -23.91 4.08 22.08
C LEU A 151 -24.78 2.81 22.12
N GLU A 152 -24.92 2.16 23.28
CA GLU A 152 -25.76 0.98 23.45
C GLU A 152 -27.25 1.29 23.21
N GLU A 153 -27.73 2.45 23.66
CA GLU A 153 -29.10 2.93 23.37
C GLU A 153 -29.36 3.08 21.85
N ARG A 154 -28.32 3.34 21.07
CA ARG A 154 -28.37 3.41 19.60
C ARG A 154 -28.03 2.09 18.90
N GLY A 155 -27.93 1.00 19.67
CA GLY A 155 -27.65 -0.34 19.15
C GLY A 155 -26.19 -0.58 18.77
N VAL A 156 -25.27 0.26 19.25
CA VAL A 156 -23.83 0.15 19.01
C VAL A 156 -23.13 -0.33 20.28
N ASP A 157 -22.41 -1.46 20.19
CA ASP A 157 -21.70 -2.05 21.31
C ASP A 157 -20.19 -1.84 21.15
N VAL A 158 -19.59 -1.12 22.09
CA VAL A 158 -18.21 -0.63 21.98
C VAL A 158 -17.32 -1.07 23.12
N LYS A 159 -16.03 -0.94 22.83
CA LYS A 159 -14.94 -1.00 23.77
C LYS A 159 -14.13 0.29 23.67
N LEU A 160 -13.75 0.81 24.82
CA LEU A 160 -12.98 2.04 24.94
C LEU A 160 -11.59 1.69 25.46
N VAL A 161 -10.56 2.14 24.76
CA VAL A 161 -9.15 1.89 25.13
C VAL A 161 -8.47 3.22 25.34
N TYR A 162 -7.88 3.41 26.52
CA TYR A 162 -7.03 4.57 26.83
C TYR A 162 -5.58 4.10 27.00
N SER A 163 -4.63 4.75 26.32
CA SER A 163 -3.23 4.33 26.31
C SER A 163 -2.25 5.50 26.14
N ASN A 164 -0.99 5.29 26.49
CA ASN A 164 0.11 6.25 26.33
C ASN A 164 -0.10 7.58 27.06
N GLY A 165 -1.04 7.63 28.02
CA GLY A 165 -1.41 8.85 28.75
C GLY A 165 -2.15 9.92 27.93
N TYR A 166 -2.52 9.67 26.68
CA TYR A 166 -3.24 10.65 25.85
C TYR A 166 -4.12 10.05 24.76
N ALA A 167 -3.89 8.80 24.35
CA ALA A 167 -4.58 8.20 23.22
C ALA A 167 -5.85 7.50 23.69
N PHE A 168 -6.97 7.78 23.01
CA PHE A 168 -8.27 7.21 23.32
C PHE A 168 -8.93 6.64 22.07
N ASP A 169 -9.22 5.35 22.08
CA ASP A 169 -9.78 4.62 20.96
C ASP A 169 -11.16 4.06 21.28
N VAL A 170 -12.11 4.29 20.37
CA VAL A 170 -13.42 3.64 20.36
C VAL A 170 -13.39 2.54 19.31
N LEU A 171 -13.60 1.30 19.77
CA LEU A 171 -13.53 0.08 18.99
C LEU A 171 -14.84 -0.71 19.11
N PRO A 172 -15.16 -1.63 18.18
CA PRO A 172 -16.21 -2.62 18.41
C PRO A 172 -15.94 -3.44 19.68
N ARG A 173 -16.99 -3.87 20.38
CA ARG A 173 -16.86 -4.63 21.64
C ARG A 173 -15.90 -5.81 21.59
N GLY A 174 -15.94 -6.57 20.49
CA GLY A 174 -15.11 -7.76 20.29
C GLY A 174 -13.66 -7.48 19.89
N ALA A 175 -13.31 -6.23 19.58
CA ALA A 175 -11.95 -5.84 19.17
C ALA A 175 -11.00 -5.66 20.38
N GLY A 176 -9.86 -5.01 20.15
CA GLY A 176 -8.77 -4.91 21.12
C GLY A 176 -7.75 -6.02 20.93
N LYS A 177 -6.55 -5.82 21.50
CA LYS A 177 -5.45 -6.78 21.41
C LYS A 177 -5.84 -8.17 21.97
N GLN A 178 -6.54 -8.19 23.11
CA GLN A 178 -7.09 -9.44 23.69
C GLN A 178 -8.09 -10.14 22.77
N GLY A 179 -9.05 -9.40 22.21
CA GLY A 179 -10.10 -9.97 21.36
C GLY A 179 -9.53 -10.61 20.11
N ALA A 180 -8.58 -9.92 19.46
CA ALA A 180 -7.88 -10.44 18.30
C ALA A 180 -7.04 -11.69 18.62
N LEU A 181 -6.27 -11.68 19.71
CA LEU A 181 -5.47 -12.85 20.10
C LEU A 181 -6.34 -14.04 20.49
N THR A 182 -7.43 -13.82 21.24
CA THR A 182 -8.38 -14.89 21.60
C THR A 182 -8.98 -15.52 20.35
N TYR A 183 -9.41 -14.70 19.38
CA TYR A 183 -9.91 -15.20 18.09
C TYR A 183 -8.88 -16.04 17.35
N LEU A 184 -7.61 -15.62 17.31
CA LEU A 184 -6.53 -16.37 16.65
C LEU A 184 -6.26 -17.71 17.36
N LEU A 185 -6.24 -17.72 18.69
CA LEU A 185 -6.05 -18.95 19.47
C LEU A 185 -7.23 -19.93 19.29
N ASP A 186 -8.46 -19.44 19.34
CA ASP A 186 -9.67 -20.24 19.08
C ASP A 186 -9.66 -20.83 17.67
N LYS A 187 -9.24 -20.03 16.67
CA LYS A 187 -9.13 -20.48 15.28
C LYS A 187 -8.11 -21.60 15.13
N LEU A 188 -6.93 -21.44 15.72
CA LEU A 188 -5.89 -22.47 15.71
C LEU A 188 -6.34 -23.74 16.43
N ASP A 189 -7.08 -23.60 17.54
CA ASP A 189 -7.66 -24.74 18.27
C ASP A 189 -8.65 -25.54 17.40
N ILE A 190 -9.59 -24.85 16.74
CA ILE A 190 -10.56 -25.48 15.84
C ILE A 190 -9.87 -26.23 14.68
N GLU A 191 -8.73 -25.72 14.22
CA GLU A 191 -7.92 -26.33 13.16
C GLU A 191 -7.01 -27.47 13.66
N GLY A 192 -7.02 -27.77 14.97
CA GLY A 192 -6.19 -28.80 15.60
C GLY A 192 -4.73 -28.37 15.79
N ASN A 193 -4.44 -27.08 15.66
CA ASN A 193 -3.11 -26.47 15.70
C ASN A 193 -2.87 -25.70 17.02
N GLN A 194 -3.35 -26.24 18.15
CA GLN A 194 -3.15 -25.62 19.46
C GLN A 194 -1.65 -25.37 19.75
N PRO A 195 -1.26 -24.16 20.19
CA PRO A 195 0.12 -23.87 20.54
C PRO A 195 0.54 -24.58 21.83
N SER A 196 1.80 -25.01 21.92
CA SER A 196 2.32 -25.54 23.19
C SER A 196 2.48 -24.44 24.25
N ASN A 197 2.91 -23.25 23.83
CA ASN A 197 3.03 -22.08 24.70
C ASN A 197 2.67 -20.79 23.94
N THR A 198 2.20 -19.78 24.66
CA THR A 198 1.98 -18.43 24.13
C THR A 198 2.63 -17.42 25.06
N LEU A 199 3.46 -16.53 24.53
CA LEU A 199 4.09 -15.42 25.25
C LEU A 199 3.55 -14.11 24.69
N VAL A 200 3.00 -13.26 25.56
CA VAL A 200 2.57 -11.89 25.23
C VAL A 200 3.54 -10.88 25.82
N CYS A 201 3.88 -9.86 25.04
CA CYS A 201 4.82 -8.81 25.39
C CYS A 201 4.17 -7.44 25.16
N GLY A 202 4.25 -6.54 26.13
CA GLY A 202 3.67 -5.20 26.03
C GLY A 202 4.32 -4.19 26.99
N ASP A 203 4.00 -2.92 26.81
CA ASP A 203 4.56 -1.82 27.59
C ASP A 203 3.51 -0.78 28.04
N SER A 204 2.31 -0.78 27.46
CA SER A 204 1.31 0.28 27.68
C SER A 204 -0.08 -0.22 28.07
N GLY A 205 -0.99 0.70 28.37
CA GLY A 205 -2.37 0.37 28.75
C GLY A 205 -3.17 -0.41 27.70
N ASN A 206 -2.82 -0.30 26.41
CA ASN A 206 -3.49 -1.06 25.35
C ASN A 206 -3.07 -2.55 25.33
N ASP A 207 -2.01 -2.91 26.07
CA ASP A 207 -1.50 -4.28 26.22
C ASP A 207 -2.07 -5.00 27.44
N ALA A 208 -2.56 -4.26 28.44
CA ALA A 208 -3.01 -4.80 29.72
C ALA A 208 -3.95 -6.02 29.57
N GLU A 209 -4.84 -5.97 28.59
CA GLU A 209 -5.80 -7.04 28.36
C GLU A 209 -5.21 -8.31 27.73
N LEU A 210 -4.05 -8.24 27.06
CA LEU A 210 -3.35 -9.45 26.58
C LEU A 210 -2.98 -10.37 27.74
N PHE A 211 -2.64 -9.78 28.89
CA PHE A 211 -2.26 -10.49 30.10
C PHE A 211 -3.45 -11.15 30.82
N ASN A 212 -4.69 -10.81 30.49
CA ASN A 212 -5.89 -11.44 31.06
C ASN A 212 -6.18 -12.84 30.48
N ILE A 213 -5.49 -13.24 29.41
CA ILE A 213 -5.73 -14.52 28.74
C ILE A 213 -5.08 -15.64 29.56
N SER A 214 -5.90 -16.48 30.22
CA SER A 214 -5.43 -17.45 31.23
C SER A 214 -4.33 -18.44 30.76
N GLN A 215 -4.26 -18.72 29.45
CA GLN A 215 -3.30 -19.66 28.86
C GLN A 215 -1.95 -19.05 28.47
N VAL A 216 -1.74 -17.73 28.62
CA VAL A 216 -0.50 -17.06 28.18
C VAL A 216 0.51 -16.88 29.32
N TYR A 217 1.79 -16.85 28.95
CA TYR A 217 2.84 -16.19 29.70
C TYR A 217 2.91 -14.71 29.27
N GLY A 218 3.23 -13.82 30.18
CA GLY A 218 3.27 -12.38 29.93
C GLY A 218 4.56 -11.73 30.43
N VAL A 219 5.10 -10.82 29.62
CA VAL A 219 6.17 -9.92 30.04
C VAL A 219 5.79 -8.46 29.81
N MET A 220 5.97 -7.65 30.84
CA MET A 220 6.02 -6.20 30.71
C MET A 220 7.49 -5.79 30.66
N VAL A 221 7.92 -5.09 29.63
CA VAL A 221 9.33 -4.68 29.49
C VAL A 221 9.70 -3.59 30.49
N SER A 222 10.98 -3.44 30.86
CA SER A 222 11.36 -2.54 31.96
C SER A 222 11.04 -1.05 31.74
N ASN A 223 10.84 -0.65 30.48
CA ASN A 223 10.42 0.69 30.08
C ASN A 223 8.87 0.82 29.93
N SER A 224 8.11 -0.02 30.62
CA SER A 224 6.64 0.02 30.61
C SER A 224 6.09 1.31 31.23
N HIS A 225 4.99 1.80 30.66
CA HIS A 225 4.26 2.97 31.12
C HIS A 225 3.52 2.71 32.46
N GLU A 226 3.29 3.78 33.21
CA GLU A 226 2.72 3.75 34.56
C GLU A 226 1.35 3.05 34.61
N GLU A 227 0.50 3.23 33.59
CA GLU A 227 -0.81 2.59 33.57
C GLU A 227 -0.76 1.06 33.52
N LEU A 228 0.22 0.47 32.83
CA LEU A 228 0.38 -0.98 32.76
C LEU A 228 0.96 -1.54 34.06
N LEU A 229 1.91 -0.82 34.66
CA LEU A 229 2.49 -1.18 35.96
C LEU A 229 1.44 -1.12 37.08
N GLN A 230 0.59 -0.09 37.07
CA GLN A 230 -0.55 0.02 37.98
C GLN A 230 -1.52 -1.15 37.77
N TRP A 231 -1.87 -1.44 36.52
CA TRP A 231 -2.73 -2.58 36.19
C TRP A 231 -2.15 -3.90 36.72
N HIS A 232 -0.84 -4.11 36.59
CA HIS A 232 -0.19 -5.32 37.11
C HIS A 232 -0.26 -5.43 38.63
N GLU A 233 0.02 -4.34 39.36
CA GLU A 233 -0.06 -4.32 40.82
C GLU A 233 -1.48 -4.66 41.31
N GLU A 234 -2.50 -4.21 40.59
CA GLU A 234 -3.92 -4.42 40.94
C GLU A 234 -4.46 -5.81 40.51
N ASN A 235 -3.96 -6.38 39.40
CA ASN A 235 -4.61 -7.54 38.76
C ASN A 235 -3.72 -8.78 38.63
N ALA A 236 -2.39 -8.63 38.63
CA ALA A 236 -1.46 -9.69 38.22
C ALA A 236 -0.22 -9.87 39.13
N LYS A 237 -0.10 -9.11 40.21
CA LYS A 237 1.09 -9.10 41.10
C LYS A 237 1.54 -10.48 41.57
N ASP A 238 0.58 -11.35 41.92
CA ASP A 238 0.84 -12.70 42.41
C ASP A 238 0.73 -13.78 41.32
N ASN A 239 0.55 -13.39 40.05
CA ASN A 239 0.43 -14.34 38.94
C ASN A 239 1.83 -14.79 38.47
N PRO A 240 2.23 -16.06 38.68
CA PRO A 240 3.57 -16.53 38.33
C PRO A 240 3.83 -16.61 36.82
N LYS A 241 2.79 -16.43 35.98
CA LYS A 241 2.91 -16.41 34.52
C LYS A 241 3.13 -15.01 33.95
N ILE A 242 3.06 -13.96 34.77
CA ILE A 242 3.26 -12.58 34.35
C ILE A 242 4.41 -12.00 35.15
N PHE A 243 5.33 -11.31 34.51
CA PHE A 243 6.37 -10.59 35.24
C PHE A 243 6.79 -9.29 34.55
N HIS A 244 7.38 -8.40 35.35
CA HIS A 244 8.04 -7.19 34.88
C HIS A 244 9.53 -7.49 34.68
N ALA A 245 10.00 -7.38 33.44
CA ALA A 245 11.39 -7.63 33.08
C ALA A 245 12.34 -6.57 33.68
N SER A 246 13.59 -6.96 33.89
CA SER A 246 14.67 -6.02 34.19
C SER A 246 15.20 -5.33 32.94
N GLU A 247 15.09 -6.00 31.80
CA GLU A 247 15.56 -5.54 30.50
C GLU A 247 14.46 -4.81 29.71
N ARG A 248 14.89 -3.85 28.87
CA ARG A 248 13.99 -3.03 28.04
C ARG A 248 13.72 -3.70 26.70
N CYS A 249 12.61 -3.33 26.08
CA CYS A 249 12.27 -3.68 24.69
C CYS A 249 12.56 -5.16 24.32
N GLY A 250 13.21 -5.41 23.17
CA GLY A 250 13.54 -6.75 22.68
C GLY A 250 14.38 -7.59 23.65
N ALA A 251 15.22 -6.96 24.50
CA ALA A 251 15.97 -7.69 25.52
C ALA A 251 15.06 -8.22 26.65
N GLY A 252 14.03 -7.46 27.03
CA GLY A 252 12.99 -7.93 27.96
C GLY A 252 12.21 -9.14 27.44
N ILE A 253 11.99 -9.22 26.13
CA ILE A 253 11.38 -10.40 25.49
C ILE A 253 12.31 -11.62 25.60
N ILE A 254 13.61 -11.45 25.37
CA ILE A 254 14.60 -12.53 25.52
C ILE A 254 14.68 -13.00 26.98
N GLU A 255 14.67 -12.06 27.94
CA GLU A 255 14.60 -12.35 29.38
C GLU A 255 13.37 -13.20 29.71
N ALA A 256 12.21 -12.91 29.12
CA ALA A 256 10.99 -13.68 29.32
C ALA A 256 11.09 -15.11 28.80
N ILE A 257 11.67 -15.30 27.61
CA ILE A 257 11.91 -16.64 27.04
C ILE A 257 12.77 -17.46 28.01
N GLN A 258 13.81 -16.86 28.60
CA GLN A 258 14.64 -17.51 29.61
C GLN A 258 13.86 -17.81 30.89
N ARG A 259 13.16 -16.80 31.43
CA ARG A 259 12.47 -16.85 32.73
C ARG A 259 11.38 -17.92 32.78
N PHE A 260 10.67 -18.10 31.67
CA PHE A 260 9.60 -19.08 31.52
C PHE A 260 10.07 -20.40 30.87
N ASN A 261 11.37 -20.53 30.57
CA ASN A 261 11.96 -21.71 29.95
C ASN A 261 11.26 -22.13 28.64
N LEU A 262 11.03 -21.15 27.74
CA LEU A 262 10.28 -21.33 26.48
C LEU A 262 11.16 -21.78 25.30
N GLY A 263 12.42 -22.11 25.54
CA GLY A 263 13.40 -22.56 24.55
C GLY A 263 14.75 -21.86 24.70
N PRO A 264 15.63 -21.94 23.68
CA PRO A 264 16.90 -21.22 23.67
C PRO A 264 16.70 -19.71 23.87
N SER A 265 17.44 -19.12 24.80
CA SER A 265 17.30 -17.69 25.16
C SER A 265 18.61 -16.90 25.00
N VAL A 266 19.66 -17.50 24.44
CA VAL A 266 20.92 -16.83 24.16
C VAL A 266 20.93 -16.43 22.70
N SER A 267 20.97 -15.13 22.40
CA SER A 267 21.04 -14.67 21.03
C SER A 267 22.37 -15.09 20.41
N PRO A 268 22.39 -15.60 19.16
CA PRO A 268 23.63 -15.81 18.41
C PRO A 268 24.53 -14.57 18.35
N ARG A 269 23.97 -13.35 18.48
CA ARG A 269 24.76 -12.11 18.53
C ARG A 269 25.55 -11.91 19.81
N ASP A 270 25.14 -12.53 20.92
CA ASP A 270 25.76 -12.38 22.23
C ASP A 270 26.96 -13.32 22.42
N VAL A 271 27.12 -14.31 21.53
CA VAL A 271 28.21 -15.30 21.60
C VAL A 271 29.50 -14.65 21.08
N LEU A 272 30.40 -14.23 21.98
CA LEU A 272 31.61 -13.47 21.63
C LEU A 272 32.76 -14.33 21.09
N ASP A 273 32.75 -15.64 21.34
CA ASP A 273 33.86 -16.51 20.98
C ASP A 273 33.79 -16.93 19.50
N ALA A 274 34.67 -16.35 18.69
CA ALA A 274 34.77 -16.60 17.27
C ALA A 274 35.15 -18.04 16.90
N GLU A 275 35.73 -18.82 17.82
CA GLU A 275 35.96 -20.26 17.62
C GLU A 275 34.67 -21.08 17.79
N ASN A 276 33.70 -20.59 18.58
CA ASN A 276 32.39 -21.21 18.79
C ASN A 276 31.31 -20.73 17.81
N ILE A 277 31.51 -19.63 17.06
CA ILE A 277 30.55 -19.14 16.04
C ILE A 277 30.33 -20.17 14.92
N LEU A 278 31.33 -21.01 14.66
CA LEU A 278 31.30 -22.07 13.64
C LEU A 278 31.21 -23.48 14.27
N ALA A 279 30.73 -23.56 15.51
CA ALA A 279 30.51 -24.84 16.19
C ALA A 279 29.50 -25.72 15.43
N GLU A 280 29.61 -27.04 15.62
CA GLU A 280 28.79 -28.04 14.93
C GLU A 280 27.29 -27.87 15.24
N SER A 281 26.58 -27.14 14.38
CA SER A 281 25.12 -27.11 14.35
C SER A 281 24.61 -27.98 13.21
N LEU A 282 23.76 -28.95 13.54
CA LEU A 282 23.03 -29.75 12.54
C LEU A 282 21.74 -29.07 12.07
N ASN A 283 21.45 -27.86 12.57
CA ASN A 283 20.29 -27.06 12.16
C ASN A 283 20.68 -26.08 11.05
N PRO A 284 20.14 -26.23 9.82
CA PRO A 284 20.42 -25.33 8.69
C PRO A 284 20.09 -23.85 8.95
N ALA A 285 19.04 -23.55 9.73
CA ALA A 285 18.65 -22.18 10.04
C ALA A 285 19.67 -21.51 10.97
N HIS A 286 20.13 -22.23 12.00
CA HIS A 286 21.17 -21.75 12.90
C HIS A 286 22.50 -21.55 12.16
N GLU A 287 22.87 -22.49 11.28
CA GLU A 287 24.09 -22.43 10.46
C GLU A 287 24.14 -21.16 9.59
N VAL A 288 23.06 -20.84 8.85
CA VAL A 288 23.05 -19.64 7.99
C VAL A 288 23.04 -18.34 8.80
N VAL A 289 22.35 -18.29 9.95
CA VAL A 289 22.36 -17.12 10.83
C VAL A 289 23.77 -16.88 11.38
N GLN A 290 24.43 -17.91 11.91
CA GLN A 290 25.80 -17.82 12.43
C GLN A 290 26.79 -17.37 11.36
N PHE A 291 26.69 -17.94 10.16
CA PHE A 291 27.55 -17.56 9.03
C PHE A 291 27.48 -16.05 8.73
N TYR A 292 26.27 -15.48 8.66
CA TYR A 292 26.13 -14.05 8.35
C TYR A 292 26.47 -13.14 9.53
N LEU A 293 26.30 -13.59 10.78
CA LEU A 293 26.80 -12.84 11.93
C LEU A 293 28.33 -12.82 11.98
N PHE A 294 29.00 -13.94 11.64
CA PHE A 294 30.44 -13.95 11.42
C PHE A 294 30.84 -12.94 10.32
N TYR A 295 30.11 -12.94 9.20
CA TYR A 295 30.35 -12.01 8.10
C TYR A 295 30.23 -10.53 8.53
N GLU A 296 29.22 -10.18 9.34
CA GLU A 296 29.11 -8.84 9.94
C GLU A 296 30.35 -8.49 10.77
N ARG A 297 30.73 -9.35 11.72
CA ARG A 297 31.86 -9.11 12.61
C ARG A 297 33.19 -9.00 11.84
N TRP A 298 33.38 -9.82 10.82
CA TRP A 298 34.54 -9.75 9.92
C TRP A 298 34.63 -8.39 9.22
N ARG A 299 33.53 -7.92 8.65
CA ARG A 299 33.46 -6.60 8.00
C ARG A 299 33.59 -5.45 8.99
N CYS A 300 33.09 -5.57 10.20
CA CYS A 300 33.25 -4.57 11.25
C CYS A 300 34.64 -4.60 11.91
N GLY A 301 35.46 -5.61 11.62
CA GLY A 301 36.78 -5.80 12.25
C GLY A 301 36.69 -6.13 13.74
N GLU A 302 35.61 -6.80 14.15
CA GLU A 302 35.33 -7.20 15.54
C GLU A 302 35.96 -8.56 15.89
N VAL A 303 36.37 -9.33 14.88
CA VAL A 303 37.17 -10.55 15.03
C VAL A 303 38.60 -10.31 14.55
N GLU A 304 39.57 -11.09 15.03
CA GLU A 304 40.96 -10.98 14.60
C GLU A 304 41.11 -11.28 13.09
N LYS A 305 41.89 -10.46 12.37
CA LYS A 305 42.25 -10.73 10.97
C LYS A 305 43.21 -11.93 10.88
N SER A 306 42.66 -13.13 10.82
CA SER A 306 43.41 -14.38 10.78
C SER A 306 42.98 -15.27 9.62
N ASP A 307 43.95 -15.77 8.86
CA ASP A 307 43.72 -16.74 7.78
C ASP A 307 43.02 -18.01 8.28
N LYS A 308 43.16 -18.33 9.58
CA LYS A 308 42.47 -19.46 10.22
C LYS A 308 40.97 -19.41 9.98
N TYR A 309 40.35 -18.23 10.03
CA TYR A 309 38.90 -18.10 9.82
C TYR A 309 38.50 -18.36 8.36
N LEU A 310 39.23 -17.79 7.39
CA LEU A 310 38.95 -18.02 5.96
C LEU A 310 39.18 -19.49 5.58
N GLN A 311 40.22 -20.12 6.13
CA GLN A 311 40.45 -21.56 5.96
C GLN A 311 39.34 -22.40 6.60
N ASN A 312 38.82 -21.99 7.76
CA ASN A 312 37.69 -22.69 8.37
C ASN A 312 36.42 -22.57 7.51
N LEU A 313 36.08 -21.38 7.00
CA LEU A 313 34.98 -21.18 6.07
C LEU A 313 35.13 -22.04 4.81
N LYS A 314 36.34 -22.09 4.21
CA LYS A 314 36.63 -22.98 3.08
C LYS A 314 36.41 -24.45 3.43
N SER A 315 36.76 -24.86 4.65
CA SER A 315 36.54 -26.23 5.13
C SER A 315 35.05 -26.59 5.27
N LEU A 316 34.20 -25.59 5.53
CA LEU A 316 32.74 -25.67 5.63
C LEU A 316 32.05 -25.62 4.26
N SER A 317 32.76 -25.28 3.19
CA SER A 317 32.24 -25.31 1.83
C SER A 317 32.75 -26.50 1.01
N SER A 318 31.98 -26.89 0.00
CA SER A 318 32.46 -27.84 -1.00
C SER A 318 33.52 -27.17 -1.89
N PRO A 319 34.65 -27.85 -2.19
CA PRO A 319 35.62 -27.36 -3.19
C PRO A 319 35.03 -27.18 -4.60
N LEU A 320 33.93 -27.87 -4.89
CA LEU A 320 33.15 -27.75 -6.14
C LEU A 320 31.92 -26.84 -5.97
N GLY A 321 31.76 -26.22 -4.81
CA GLY A 321 30.60 -25.40 -4.52
C GLY A 321 30.62 -24.08 -5.29
N ILE A 322 29.44 -23.64 -5.71
CA ILE A 322 29.28 -22.44 -6.55
C ILE A 322 28.50 -21.36 -5.79
N PHE A 323 29.00 -20.13 -5.86
CA PHE A 323 28.31 -18.90 -5.47
C PHE A 323 27.81 -18.18 -6.73
N VAL A 324 26.51 -17.99 -6.83
CA VAL A 324 25.85 -17.21 -7.89
C VAL A 324 25.57 -15.82 -7.35
N HIS A 325 26.33 -14.84 -7.84
CA HIS A 325 26.19 -13.43 -7.49
C HIS A 325 24.90 -12.85 -8.11
N PRO A 326 24.26 -11.83 -7.50
CA PRO A 326 23.07 -11.16 -8.05
C PRO A 326 23.19 -10.63 -9.49
N SER A 327 24.41 -10.42 -9.99
CA SER A 327 24.66 -10.05 -11.39
C SER A 327 24.57 -11.24 -12.38
N GLY A 328 24.30 -12.45 -11.88
CA GLY A 328 24.34 -13.69 -12.64
C GLY A 328 25.74 -14.28 -12.83
N VAL A 329 26.76 -13.69 -12.21
CA VAL A 329 28.14 -14.22 -12.27
C VAL A 329 28.27 -15.39 -11.31
N GLU A 330 28.67 -16.54 -11.83
CA GLU A 330 28.99 -17.73 -11.06
C GLU A 330 30.48 -17.77 -10.74
N LYS A 331 30.84 -18.09 -9.50
CA LYS A 331 32.22 -18.33 -9.09
C LYS A 331 32.31 -19.43 -8.02
N PRO A 332 33.46 -20.11 -7.85
CA PRO A 332 33.65 -21.04 -6.75
C PRO A 332 33.44 -20.36 -5.39
N ILE A 333 32.81 -21.05 -4.44
CA ILE A 333 32.61 -20.52 -3.07
C ILE A 333 33.96 -20.15 -2.42
N HIS A 334 35.02 -20.93 -2.68
CA HIS A 334 36.35 -20.64 -2.15
C HIS A 334 36.92 -19.32 -2.66
N GLU A 335 36.69 -18.99 -3.95
CA GLU A 335 37.11 -17.71 -4.52
C GLU A 335 36.31 -16.55 -3.90
N TRP A 336 35.01 -16.75 -3.67
CA TRP A 336 34.20 -15.78 -2.93
C TRP A 336 34.67 -15.57 -1.49
N ILE A 337 35.09 -16.64 -0.79
CA ILE A 337 35.69 -16.54 0.55
C ILE A 337 37.01 -15.77 0.51
N ASP A 338 37.84 -15.98 -0.52
CA ASP A 338 39.08 -15.21 -0.70
C ASP A 338 38.79 -13.71 -0.91
N GLU A 339 37.73 -13.37 -1.66
CA GLU A 339 37.31 -11.98 -1.81
C GLU A 339 36.87 -11.32 -0.50
N MET A 340 36.40 -12.09 0.50
CA MET A 340 36.05 -11.56 1.82
C MET A 340 37.24 -10.94 2.54
N GLU A 341 38.48 -11.34 2.23
CA GLU A 341 39.67 -10.76 2.82
C GLU A 341 39.76 -9.25 2.59
N ASN A 342 39.35 -8.80 1.41
CA ASN A 342 39.34 -7.39 1.02
C ASN A 342 38.25 -6.56 1.72
N LEU A 343 37.28 -7.22 2.36
CA LEU A 343 36.17 -6.58 3.07
C LEU A 343 36.44 -6.44 4.58
N TYR A 344 37.54 -7.00 5.10
CA TYR A 344 37.83 -6.95 6.53
C TYR A 344 37.93 -5.50 7.03
N GLY A 345 37.16 -5.18 8.08
CA GLY A 345 37.16 -3.85 8.71
C GLY A 345 36.48 -2.72 7.91
N ASP A 346 36.06 -2.95 6.67
CA ASP A 346 35.45 -1.92 5.80
C ASP A 346 34.08 -1.44 6.30
N GLY A 347 33.42 -2.26 7.11
CA GLY A 347 32.10 -2.02 7.68
C GLY A 347 32.12 -1.12 8.91
N LYS A 348 33.28 -0.94 9.56
CA LYS A 348 33.40 -0.15 10.80
C LYS A 348 33.03 1.31 10.58
N GLU A 349 33.55 1.93 9.53
CA GLU A 349 33.24 3.32 9.18
C GLU A 349 31.84 3.47 8.56
N LYS A 350 31.33 2.39 7.96
CA LYS A 350 30.04 2.39 7.25
C LYS A 350 28.84 2.04 8.13
N LYS A 351 29.06 1.79 9.43
CA LYS A 351 28.07 1.24 10.37
C LYS A 351 27.37 0.01 9.80
N PHE A 352 28.15 -0.94 9.31
CA PHE A 352 27.63 -2.12 8.65
C PHE A 352 26.83 -2.99 9.62
N ARG A 353 25.61 -3.38 9.23
CA ARG A 353 24.78 -4.36 9.94
C ARG A 353 24.17 -5.33 8.95
N ILE A 354 23.99 -6.58 9.37
CA ILE A 354 23.30 -7.60 8.58
C ILE A 354 22.20 -8.23 9.41
N TRP A 355 21.08 -8.61 8.81
CA TRP A 355 20.12 -9.51 9.45
C TRP A 355 19.45 -10.38 8.39
N LEU A 356 18.96 -11.54 8.84
CA LEU A 356 18.18 -12.44 8.01
C LEU A 356 16.69 -12.29 8.40
N ASP A 357 15.81 -12.52 7.44
CA ASP A 357 14.36 -12.56 7.59
C ASP A 357 13.84 -13.78 6.81
N ASN A 358 12.70 -14.34 7.24
CA ASN A 358 12.07 -15.50 6.61
C ASN A 358 12.99 -16.73 6.44
N VAL A 359 13.86 -17.02 7.43
CA VAL A 359 14.70 -18.21 7.37
C VAL A 359 13.82 -19.45 7.43
N SER A 360 13.94 -20.28 6.39
CA SER A 360 13.26 -21.56 6.25
C SER A 360 14.24 -22.60 5.73
N SER A 361 14.04 -23.86 6.12
CA SER A 361 14.84 -24.98 5.62
C SER A 361 13.93 -26.14 5.25
N SER A 362 14.26 -26.83 4.16
CA SER A 362 13.50 -27.96 3.64
C SER A 362 14.44 -29.06 3.17
N HIS A 363 14.10 -30.32 3.43
CA HIS A 363 14.89 -31.46 2.95
C HIS A 363 14.76 -31.60 1.43
N ILE A 364 15.89 -31.81 0.74
CA ILE A 364 15.92 -32.27 -0.65
C ILE A 364 16.18 -33.78 -0.70
N SER A 365 17.05 -34.28 0.19
CA SER A 365 17.37 -35.70 0.38
C SER A 365 17.58 -35.99 1.87
N SER A 366 17.97 -37.23 2.19
CA SER A 366 18.27 -37.66 3.56
C SER A 366 19.38 -36.85 4.24
N ASP A 367 20.30 -36.30 3.45
CA ASP A 367 21.51 -35.62 3.90
C ASP A 367 21.66 -34.19 3.35
N THR A 368 20.63 -33.66 2.68
CA THR A 368 20.72 -32.36 1.99
C THR A 368 19.50 -31.49 2.27
N TRP A 369 19.75 -30.21 2.57
CA TRP A 369 18.75 -29.20 2.86
C TRP A 369 18.88 -28.01 1.91
N LEU A 370 17.73 -27.43 1.57
CA LEU A 370 17.63 -26.11 0.98
C LEU A 370 17.20 -25.11 2.05
N ALA A 371 18.12 -24.23 2.44
CA ALA A 371 17.80 -23.05 3.24
C ALA A 371 17.42 -21.88 2.32
N LYS A 372 16.35 -21.15 2.66
CA LYS A 372 15.88 -19.96 1.95
C LYS A 372 15.66 -18.84 2.97
N PHE A 373 16.08 -17.63 2.65
CA PHE A 373 15.93 -16.46 3.51
C PHE A 373 16.13 -15.16 2.73
N ASP A 374 15.62 -14.07 3.28
CA ASP A 374 15.91 -12.72 2.83
C ASP A 374 17.09 -12.17 3.64
N LYS A 375 18.16 -11.78 2.96
CA LYS A 375 19.37 -11.20 3.54
C LYS A 375 19.30 -9.68 3.39
N HIS A 376 19.38 -8.97 4.50
CA HIS A 376 19.39 -7.51 4.53
C HIS A 376 20.74 -6.98 5.02
N GLU A 377 21.32 -6.06 4.27
CA GLU A 377 22.60 -5.41 4.57
C GLU A 377 22.39 -3.90 4.69
N LEU A 378 22.63 -3.35 5.87
CA LEU A 378 22.71 -1.91 6.10
C LEU A 378 24.17 -1.47 5.93
N SER A 379 24.41 -0.50 5.05
CA SER A 379 25.71 0.14 4.87
C SER A 379 25.49 1.59 4.48
N GLU A 380 26.17 2.54 5.12
CA GLU A 380 26.06 3.98 4.80
C GLU A 380 24.60 4.50 4.81
N GLY A 381 23.80 4.02 5.76
CA GLY A 381 22.38 4.39 5.90
C GLY A 381 21.44 3.80 4.85
N LYS A 382 21.92 2.90 3.98
CA LYS A 382 21.14 2.25 2.92
C LYS A 382 21.00 0.76 3.20
N VAL A 383 19.77 0.25 3.08
CA VAL A 383 19.48 -1.18 3.22
C VAL A 383 19.38 -1.82 1.84
N ARG A 384 20.23 -2.81 1.59
CA ARG A 384 20.16 -3.69 0.42
C ARG A 384 19.55 -5.02 0.84
N SER A 385 18.53 -5.47 0.11
CA SER A 385 17.81 -6.72 0.41
C SER A 385 17.97 -7.73 -0.74
N CYS A 386 18.28 -8.98 -0.39
CA CYS A 386 18.56 -10.03 -1.36
C CYS A 386 17.91 -11.35 -0.92
N SER A 387 17.09 -11.94 -1.78
CA SER A 387 16.61 -13.30 -1.56
C SER A 387 17.77 -14.27 -1.80
N THR A 388 18.01 -15.16 -0.84
CA THR A 388 19.15 -16.06 -0.82
C THR A 388 18.69 -17.50 -0.66
N LYS A 389 19.27 -18.40 -1.45
CA LYS A 389 19.07 -19.84 -1.36
C LYS A 389 20.41 -20.53 -1.14
N VAL A 390 20.48 -21.40 -0.16
CA VAL A 390 21.69 -22.15 0.20
C VAL A 390 21.39 -23.63 0.20
N LEU A 391 22.18 -24.39 -0.56
CA LEU A 391 22.18 -25.84 -0.53
C LEU A 391 23.22 -26.31 0.50
N LEU A 392 22.76 -26.99 1.55
CA LEU A 392 23.58 -27.54 2.62
C LEU A 392 23.54 -29.06 2.58
N SER A 393 24.67 -29.74 2.71
CA SER A 393 24.74 -31.20 2.79
C SER A 393 25.47 -31.63 4.06
N TYR A 394 24.91 -32.57 4.80
CA TYR A 394 25.53 -33.16 5.97
C TYR A 394 26.59 -34.16 5.53
N LYS A 395 27.79 -34.03 6.09
CA LYS A 395 28.89 -34.95 5.83
C LYS A 395 29.23 -35.70 7.11
N GLU A 396 28.88 -36.98 7.16
CA GLU A 396 29.15 -37.87 8.30
C GLU A 396 30.63 -37.86 8.72
N GLU A 397 31.56 -37.89 7.75
CA GLU A 397 33.02 -37.85 8.02
C GLU A 397 33.46 -36.59 8.77
N LYS A 398 32.72 -35.48 8.60
CA LYS A 398 33.01 -34.19 9.22
C LYS A 398 32.05 -33.83 10.36
N GLN A 399 31.04 -34.68 10.62
CA GLN A 399 29.95 -34.45 11.58
C GLN A 399 29.30 -33.05 11.48
N ARG A 400 29.23 -32.46 10.27
CA ARG A 400 28.77 -31.07 10.09
C ARG A 400 28.11 -30.80 8.74
N LEU A 401 27.38 -29.69 8.66
CA LEU A 401 26.81 -29.18 7.41
C LEU A 401 27.91 -28.59 6.52
N THR A 402 27.80 -28.84 5.21
CA THR A 402 28.71 -28.35 4.18
C THR A 402 27.93 -27.50 3.17
N TRP A 403 28.41 -26.29 2.91
CA TRP A 403 27.84 -25.36 1.93
C TRP A 403 28.18 -25.81 0.51
N MET A 404 27.16 -26.26 -0.22
CA MET A 404 27.30 -26.85 -1.56
C MET A 404 27.03 -25.83 -2.67
N HIS A 405 26.09 -24.92 -2.45
CA HIS A 405 25.69 -23.91 -3.44
C HIS A 405 25.04 -22.72 -2.75
N ILE A 406 25.33 -21.51 -3.21
CA ILE A 406 24.72 -20.29 -2.72
C ILE A 406 24.22 -19.51 -3.93
N HIS A 407 22.95 -19.12 -3.93
CA HIS A 407 22.37 -18.28 -4.97
C HIS A 407 21.74 -17.05 -4.33
N GLN A 408 22.19 -15.87 -4.73
CA GLN A 408 21.61 -14.60 -4.31
C GLN A 408 20.95 -13.87 -5.48
N SER A 409 19.73 -13.38 -5.26
CA SER A 409 19.02 -12.47 -6.17
C SER A 409 18.62 -11.21 -5.41
N CYS A 410 19.21 -10.07 -5.77
CA CYS A 410 18.87 -8.78 -5.18
C CYS A 410 18.07 -7.94 -6.17
N GLN A 411 17.10 -7.20 -5.67
CA GLN A 411 16.57 -6.03 -6.39
C GLN A 411 17.42 -4.82 -6.02
N GLU A 412 17.82 -3.99 -6.98
CA GLU A 412 18.45 -2.70 -6.68
C GLU A 412 17.42 -1.79 -6.02
N ALA A 413 17.43 -1.74 -4.70
CA ALA A 413 16.79 -0.66 -3.97
C ALA A 413 17.57 0.62 -4.27
N ILE A 414 17.04 1.48 -5.15
CA ILE A 414 17.51 2.85 -5.32
C ILE A 414 17.14 3.62 -4.03
N SER A 415 17.92 3.47 -2.99
CA SER A 415 17.93 4.39 -1.86
C SER A 415 18.80 5.59 -2.24
N GLN A 416 18.25 6.46 -3.08
CA GLN A 416 18.47 7.90 -2.92
C GLN A 416 17.32 8.39 -2.04
N PHE A 417 17.53 8.32 -0.73
CA PHE A 417 16.71 9.08 0.20
C PHE A 417 17.06 10.55 -0.02
N ASP A 418 16.16 11.28 -0.68
CA ASP A 418 16.19 12.74 -0.64
C ASP A 418 16.06 13.16 0.83
N GLU A 419 17.05 13.91 1.32
CA GLU A 419 17.07 14.65 2.58
C GLU A 419 15.92 15.68 2.72
N LEU A 420 14.92 15.70 1.83
CA LEU A 420 13.78 16.61 1.90
C LEU A 420 12.64 16.12 2.81
N TRP A 421 12.73 14.91 3.35
CA TRP A 421 11.83 14.41 4.41
C TRP A 421 12.45 14.52 5.82
N LEU A 422 13.64 15.13 5.92
CA LEU A 422 14.37 15.38 7.16
C LEU A 422 13.93 16.70 7.80
N VAL A 423 12.70 16.72 8.32
CA VAL A 423 12.44 17.38 9.60
C VAL A 423 11.57 16.40 10.37
N GLY A 424 12.15 15.81 11.42
CA GLY A 424 11.40 15.01 12.37
C GLY A 424 10.36 15.89 13.06
N ASP A 425 9.11 15.45 13.01
CA ASP A 425 8.07 15.92 13.93
C ASP A 425 7.74 14.73 14.85
N ASP A 426 8.69 14.34 15.70
CA ASP A 426 8.50 13.39 16.79
C ASP A 426 8.31 14.13 18.15
N ASP A 427 8.02 15.44 18.11
CA ASP A 427 7.63 16.26 19.27
C ASP A 427 6.24 16.90 19.03
N PRO A 428 5.19 16.48 19.77
CA PRO A 428 3.82 17.00 19.62
C PRO A 428 3.69 18.52 19.80
N LEU A 429 4.58 19.14 20.58
CA LEU A 429 4.52 20.57 20.90
C LEU A 429 5.19 21.45 19.83
N ASN A 430 6.25 20.97 19.18
CA ASN A 430 6.86 21.67 18.03
C ASN A 430 6.03 21.55 16.74
N ALA A 431 5.30 20.45 16.57
CA ALA A 431 4.34 20.28 15.48
C ALA A 431 3.18 21.31 15.57
N LEU A 432 2.80 21.74 16.77
CA LEU A 432 1.75 22.75 17.00
C LEU A 432 2.18 24.16 16.58
N GLN A 433 3.46 24.50 16.67
CA GLN A 433 3.96 25.83 16.30
C GLN A 433 4.17 25.98 14.78
N THR A 434 4.68 24.94 14.10
CA THR A 434 4.83 24.93 12.63
C THR A 434 3.52 24.63 11.88
N ARG A 435 2.50 24.03 12.52
CA ARG A 435 1.15 23.86 11.92
C ARG A 435 0.12 24.90 12.29
N ARG A 436 0.35 25.79 13.28
CA ARG A 436 -0.49 26.99 13.40
C ARG A 436 -0.45 27.83 12.12
N GLU A 437 0.60 27.68 11.31
CA GLU A 437 0.72 28.26 9.96
C GLU A 437 0.15 27.37 8.83
N ARG A 438 -0.24 26.10 9.07
CA ARG A 438 -0.73 25.14 8.05
C ARG A 438 -2.14 24.57 8.31
N ARG A 439 -2.98 25.24 9.09
CA ARG A 439 -4.42 24.95 9.12
C ARG A 439 -5.05 25.43 7.81
N GLY A 440 -5.15 24.55 6.79
CA GLY A 440 -6.01 24.81 5.64
C GLY A 440 -5.72 24.16 4.27
N GLU A 441 -4.81 23.19 4.10
CA GLU A 441 -4.54 22.65 2.74
C GLU A 441 -4.97 21.19 2.49
N ARG A 442 -6.01 21.11 1.67
CA ARG A 442 -6.54 19.99 0.87
C ARG A 442 -5.42 19.19 0.16
N CYS A 443 -5.45 17.86 0.24
CA CYS A 443 -4.50 16.97 -0.45
C CYS A 443 -4.63 17.12 -1.98
N ASP A 444 -3.63 17.73 -2.61
CA ASP A 444 -3.58 17.96 -4.04
C ASP A 444 -2.90 16.78 -4.76
N TYR A 445 -3.70 15.90 -5.35
CA TYR A 445 -3.21 14.77 -6.15
C TYR A 445 -2.62 15.17 -7.50
N SER A 446 -2.80 16.42 -7.95
CA SER A 446 -2.41 16.87 -9.30
C SER A 446 -0.92 17.18 -9.44
N VAL A 447 -0.22 17.38 -8.32
CA VAL A 447 1.21 17.72 -8.26
C VAL A 447 2.00 16.55 -7.69
N GLY A 448 3.01 16.08 -8.41
CA GLY A 448 3.74 14.87 -8.08
C GLY A 448 4.76 14.48 -9.12
N LYS A 449 5.21 13.23 -9.08
CA LYS A 449 6.15 12.64 -10.05
C LYS A 449 5.74 11.22 -10.45
N TRP A 450 6.07 10.84 -11.67
CA TRP A 450 5.97 9.46 -12.13
C TRP A 450 7.17 8.66 -11.62
N MET A 451 6.89 7.51 -11.00
CA MET A 451 7.88 6.57 -10.50
C MET A 451 7.66 5.22 -11.16
N TYR A 452 8.75 4.54 -11.49
CA TYR A 452 8.68 3.17 -11.98
C TYR A 452 8.31 2.23 -10.83
N ASP A 453 7.37 1.32 -11.08
CA ASP A 453 6.83 0.35 -10.12
C ASP A 453 6.60 -0.98 -10.84
N GLU A 454 7.44 -1.98 -10.54
CA GLU A 454 7.41 -3.30 -11.18
C GLU A 454 6.09 -4.04 -11.00
N THR A 455 5.37 -3.72 -9.92
CA THR A 455 4.11 -4.36 -9.54
C THR A 455 2.92 -3.91 -10.39
N TYR A 456 3.05 -2.89 -11.23
CA TYR A 456 2.05 -2.51 -12.24
C TYR A 456 2.24 -3.35 -13.51
N PRO A 457 1.26 -3.49 -14.41
CA PRO A 457 -0.11 -2.98 -14.32
C PRO A 457 -0.98 -3.72 -13.30
N LEU A 458 -2.15 -3.16 -12.98
CA LEU A 458 -3.08 -3.73 -11.99
C LEU A 458 -3.97 -4.86 -12.55
N TYR A 459 -3.97 -5.04 -13.87
CA TYR A 459 -4.68 -6.10 -14.56
C TYR A 459 -3.95 -6.43 -15.86
N ASP A 460 -4.20 -7.64 -16.36
CA ASP A 460 -3.61 -8.10 -17.61
C ASP A 460 -4.31 -7.50 -18.85
N SER A 461 -3.54 -7.34 -19.93
CA SER A 461 -4.02 -6.85 -21.22
C SER A 461 -5.05 -7.77 -21.92
N SER A 462 -5.32 -8.96 -21.37
CA SER A 462 -6.38 -9.88 -21.80
C SER A 462 -7.78 -9.47 -21.36
N CYS A 463 -7.95 -8.39 -20.55
CA CYS A 463 -9.28 -7.94 -20.11
C CYS A 463 -10.30 -7.89 -21.28
N PRO A 464 -11.45 -8.58 -21.18
CA PRO A 464 -12.35 -8.80 -22.31
C PRO A 464 -13.18 -7.56 -22.68
N TYR A 465 -13.20 -6.55 -21.81
CA TYR A 465 -13.95 -5.30 -22.01
C TYR A 465 -13.14 -4.22 -22.72
N LEU A 466 -11.85 -4.48 -23.00
CA LEU A 466 -10.99 -3.55 -23.73
C LEU A 466 -11.35 -3.56 -25.22
N SER A 467 -11.57 -2.38 -25.77
CA SER A 467 -11.64 -2.18 -27.21
C SER A 467 -10.28 -2.44 -27.86
N SER A 468 -10.30 -2.93 -29.11
CA SER A 468 -9.06 -3.19 -29.85
C SER A 468 -8.19 -1.94 -29.96
N ALA A 469 -8.79 -0.75 -30.07
CA ALA A 469 -8.05 0.50 -30.22
C ALA A 469 -7.11 0.85 -29.05
N LEU A 470 -7.41 0.35 -27.85
CA LEU A 470 -6.66 0.64 -26.61
C LEU A 470 -5.75 -0.53 -26.19
N SER A 471 -5.94 -1.71 -26.80
CA SER A 471 -5.23 -2.95 -26.48
C SER A 471 -3.84 -3.03 -27.14
N CYS A 472 -2.95 -2.09 -26.81
CA CYS A 472 -1.68 -1.89 -27.53
C CYS A 472 -0.78 -3.13 -27.60
N GLN A 473 -0.62 -3.86 -26.49
CA GLN A 473 0.15 -5.12 -26.46
C GLN A 473 -0.44 -6.16 -27.42
N ARG A 474 -1.77 -6.38 -27.36
CA ARG A 474 -2.49 -7.28 -28.27
C ARG A 474 -2.37 -6.86 -29.73
N ASN A 475 -2.22 -5.56 -29.98
CA ASN A 475 -2.04 -5.01 -31.31
C ASN A 475 -0.60 -5.12 -31.85
N GLY A 476 0.34 -5.64 -31.06
CA GLY A 476 1.72 -5.88 -31.46
C GLY A 476 2.73 -4.84 -30.97
N ARG A 477 2.38 -4.03 -29.97
CA ARG A 477 3.35 -3.13 -29.32
C ARG A 477 4.44 -3.95 -28.62
N PRO A 478 5.73 -3.81 -28.98
CA PRO A 478 6.78 -4.69 -28.46
C PRO A 478 7.27 -4.31 -27.06
N ASP A 479 7.14 -3.05 -26.65
CA ASP A 479 7.54 -2.56 -25.32
C ASP A 479 6.35 -2.55 -24.35
N SER A 480 6.59 -2.93 -23.08
CA SER A 480 5.59 -2.92 -22.01
C SER A 480 5.94 -1.97 -20.85
N TYR A 481 7.11 -1.33 -20.87
CA TYR A 481 7.60 -0.47 -19.79
C TYR A 481 6.67 0.71 -19.47
N TYR A 482 5.90 1.21 -20.45
CA TYR A 482 4.92 2.28 -20.25
C TYR A 482 3.80 1.89 -19.24
N GLN A 483 3.58 0.59 -19.02
CA GLN A 483 2.59 0.07 -18.08
C GLN A 483 3.09 0.08 -16.63
N LYS A 484 4.40 0.22 -16.43
CA LYS A 484 5.09 0.05 -15.14
C LYS A 484 5.28 1.36 -14.37
N TRP A 485 4.45 2.36 -14.62
CA TRP A 485 4.61 3.69 -14.03
C TRP A 485 3.44 4.03 -13.13
N ARG A 486 3.76 4.48 -11.92
CA ARG A 486 2.82 4.96 -10.90
C ARG A 486 3.01 6.46 -10.66
N TRP A 487 1.93 7.17 -10.38
CA TRP A 487 2.00 8.56 -9.94
C TRP A 487 2.13 8.66 -8.43
N ILE A 488 3.10 9.44 -7.97
CA ILE A 488 3.33 9.74 -6.55
C ILE A 488 3.09 11.24 -6.33
N PRO A 489 1.94 11.63 -5.74
CA PRO A 489 1.68 13.03 -5.41
C PRO A 489 2.69 13.55 -4.37
N LYS A 490 2.98 14.85 -4.43
CA LYS A 490 3.94 15.51 -3.55
C LYS A 490 3.37 15.72 -2.14
N ALA A 491 2.09 16.05 -2.05
CA ALA A 491 1.46 16.47 -0.79
C ALA A 491 0.96 15.31 0.08
N CYS A 492 0.68 14.15 -0.52
CA CYS A 492 -0.01 13.04 0.13
C CYS A 492 0.17 11.72 -0.65
N PRO A 493 0.05 10.56 0.02
CA PRO A 493 0.09 9.27 -0.65
C PRO A 493 -1.18 9.07 -1.50
N LEU A 494 -1.02 8.54 -2.71
CA LEU A 494 -2.13 8.03 -3.53
C LEU A 494 -2.25 6.51 -3.30
N PRO A 495 -3.31 6.02 -2.63
CA PRO A 495 -3.54 4.59 -2.44
C PRO A 495 -3.63 3.86 -3.77
N ARG A 496 -3.11 2.63 -3.81
CA ARG A 496 -3.25 1.74 -4.97
C ARG A 496 -4.74 1.39 -5.16
N PHE A 497 -5.17 1.17 -6.39
CA PHE A 497 -6.56 0.79 -6.64
C PHE A 497 -6.88 -0.58 -6.03
N ASP A 498 -7.89 -0.61 -5.16
CA ASP A 498 -8.45 -1.82 -4.59
C ASP A 498 -9.87 -1.99 -5.14
N ALA A 499 -10.05 -3.05 -5.94
CA ALA A 499 -11.30 -3.34 -6.61
C ALA A 499 -12.45 -3.65 -5.63
N LEU A 500 -12.18 -4.40 -4.57
CA LEU A 500 -13.21 -4.78 -3.60
C LEU A 500 -13.60 -3.59 -2.74
N LYS A 501 -12.64 -2.78 -2.30
CA LYS A 501 -12.91 -1.53 -1.56
C LYS A 501 -13.71 -0.55 -2.40
N TYR A 502 -13.34 -0.38 -3.67
CA TYR A 502 -14.06 0.47 -4.61
C TYR A 502 -15.51 -0.02 -4.81
N LEU A 503 -15.69 -1.30 -5.15
CA LEU A 503 -17.02 -1.89 -5.33
C LEU A 503 -17.85 -1.86 -4.05
N GLY A 504 -17.22 -2.05 -2.88
CA GLY A 504 -17.84 -1.93 -1.56
C GLY A 504 -18.40 -0.53 -1.31
N LYS A 505 -17.60 0.53 -1.55
CA LYS A 505 -18.08 1.92 -1.44
C LYS A 505 -19.21 2.25 -2.41
N MET A 506 -19.16 1.63 -3.59
CA MET A 506 -20.14 1.79 -4.67
C MET A 506 -21.34 0.85 -4.53
N ARG A 507 -21.43 0.04 -3.47
CA ARG A 507 -22.54 -0.89 -3.27
C ARG A 507 -23.88 -0.16 -3.28
N GLY A 508 -24.83 -0.67 -4.07
CA GLY A 508 -26.16 -0.07 -4.24
C GLY A 508 -26.18 1.27 -4.98
N LYS A 509 -25.05 1.70 -5.57
CA LYS A 509 -24.88 3.00 -6.22
C LYS A 509 -24.53 2.87 -7.69
N ARG A 510 -24.80 3.93 -8.44
CA ARG A 510 -24.46 4.09 -9.85
C ARG A 510 -23.37 5.14 -10.01
N ILE A 511 -22.29 4.79 -10.71
CA ILE A 511 -21.31 5.77 -11.19
C ILE A 511 -21.42 5.90 -12.71
N MET A 512 -21.46 7.13 -13.21
CA MET A 512 -21.52 7.41 -14.64
C MET A 512 -20.43 8.38 -15.08
N LEU A 513 -19.62 7.92 -16.03
CA LEU A 513 -18.58 8.64 -16.73
C LEU A 513 -19.17 9.25 -18.00
N VAL A 514 -19.35 10.57 -18.02
CA VAL A 514 -20.03 11.32 -19.08
C VAL A 514 -19.03 12.14 -19.86
N GLY A 515 -18.93 11.94 -21.18
CA GLY A 515 -18.04 12.77 -22.00
C GLY A 515 -17.71 12.18 -23.35
N ASP A 516 -16.47 12.39 -23.78
CA ASP A 516 -15.95 11.99 -25.09
C ASP A 516 -15.27 10.60 -25.09
N SER A 517 -14.52 10.29 -26.15
CA SER A 517 -13.82 9.02 -26.29
C SER A 517 -12.70 8.81 -25.26
N ILE A 518 -12.15 9.87 -24.68
CA ILE A 518 -11.15 9.77 -23.60
C ILE A 518 -11.84 9.48 -22.27
N MET A 519 -13.08 9.94 -22.07
CA MET A 519 -13.89 9.49 -20.93
C MET A 519 -14.24 8.00 -21.07
N ARG A 520 -14.57 7.53 -22.27
CA ARG A 520 -14.72 6.08 -22.55
C ARG A 520 -13.43 5.30 -22.27
N ASN A 521 -12.27 5.85 -22.63
CA ASN A 521 -10.97 5.25 -22.34
C ASN A 521 -10.76 5.04 -20.83
N GLN A 522 -11.17 5.99 -19.99
CA GLN A 522 -11.12 5.86 -18.54
C GLN A 522 -12.14 4.86 -18.00
N TRP A 523 -13.33 4.81 -18.60
CA TRP A 523 -14.35 3.81 -18.27
C TRP A 523 -13.88 2.37 -18.57
N GLU A 524 -13.27 2.12 -19.74
CA GLU A 524 -12.74 0.79 -20.08
C GLU A 524 -11.64 0.35 -19.09
N SER A 525 -10.78 1.28 -18.67
CA SER A 525 -9.80 1.05 -17.60
C SER A 525 -10.48 0.69 -16.27
N LEU A 526 -11.47 1.48 -15.83
CA LEU A 526 -12.15 1.26 -14.55
C LEU A 526 -12.87 -0.08 -14.51
N VAL A 527 -13.53 -0.46 -15.62
CA VAL A 527 -14.15 -1.78 -15.74
C VAL A 527 -13.10 -2.88 -15.63
N CYS A 528 -11.95 -2.75 -16.30
CA CYS A 528 -10.90 -3.76 -16.21
C CYS A 528 -10.23 -3.86 -14.84
N LEU A 529 -10.15 -2.75 -14.10
CA LEU A 529 -9.68 -2.73 -12.71
C LEU A 529 -10.59 -3.53 -11.78
N VAL A 530 -11.91 -3.54 -12.01
CA VAL A 530 -12.86 -4.20 -11.11
C VAL A 530 -13.32 -5.58 -11.58
N GLN A 531 -13.25 -5.88 -12.87
CA GLN A 531 -13.93 -7.07 -13.41
C GLN A 531 -13.34 -8.39 -12.94
N SER A 532 -12.06 -8.43 -12.58
CA SER A 532 -11.35 -9.67 -12.21
C SER A 532 -11.84 -10.24 -10.88
N VAL A 533 -12.33 -9.40 -9.97
CA VAL A 533 -12.88 -9.82 -8.67
C VAL A 533 -14.37 -10.17 -8.73
N ILE A 534 -15.01 -10.03 -9.90
CA ILE A 534 -16.43 -10.34 -10.09
C ILE A 534 -16.58 -11.63 -10.95
N PRO A 535 -17.25 -12.67 -10.44
CA PRO A 535 -17.50 -13.90 -11.19
C PRO A 535 -18.19 -13.63 -12.53
N THR A 536 -17.83 -14.38 -13.58
CA THR A 536 -18.31 -14.13 -14.96
C THR A 536 -19.83 -14.13 -15.10
N HIS A 537 -20.54 -14.99 -14.35
CA HIS A 537 -22.01 -15.05 -14.37
C HIS A 537 -22.68 -13.98 -13.49
N ARG A 538 -21.90 -13.23 -12.70
CA ARG A 538 -22.36 -12.15 -11.80
C ARG A 538 -22.02 -10.75 -12.34
N LYS A 539 -21.59 -10.67 -13.60
CA LYS A 539 -21.37 -9.41 -14.32
C LYS A 539 -22.07 -9.40 -15.67
N LYS A 540 -22.57 -8.24 -16.10
CA LYS A 540 -23.19 -8.06 -17.41
C LYS A 540 -22.93 -6.68 -17.98
N LEU A 541 -22.93 -6.57 -19.30
CA LEU A 541 -22.82 -5.30 -20.02
C LEU A 541 -24.15 -5.03 -20.73
N THR A 542 -24.71 -3.83 -20.54
CA THR A 542 -25.96 -3.42 -21.19
C THR A 542 -25.79 -2.11 -21.94
N TYR A 543 -26.59 -1.92 -22.98
CA TYR A 543 -26.59 -0.72 -23.82
C TYR A 543 -27.97 -0.10 -23.81
N ASN A 544 -28.04 1.21 -23.57
CA ASN A 544 -29.29 1.97 -23.62
C ASN A 544 -29.03 3.36 -24.22
N GLY A 545 -29.41 3.57 -25.47
CA GLY A 545 -29.18 4.83 -26.17
C GLY A 545 -27.69 5.20 -26.19
N PRO A 546 -27.28 6.36 -25.63
CA PRO A 546 -25.88 6.77 -25.55
C PRO A 546 -25.09 6.10 -24.41
N THR A 547 -25.74 5.26 -23.60
CA THR A 547 -25.17 4.70 -22.37
C THR A 547 -24.73 3.25 -22.54
N MET A 548 -23.55 2.93 -21.99
CA MET A 548 -23.02 1.58 -21.84
C MET A 548 -22.75 1.32 -20.36
N SER A 549 -23.38 0.29 -19.78
CA SER A 549 -23.37 0.05 -18.33
C SER A 549 -22.82 -1.33 -18.02
N PHE A 550 -21.69 -1.38 -17.30
CA PHE A 550 -21.15 -2.59 -16.71
C PHE A 550 -21.76 -2.78 -15.33
N HIS A 551 -22.43 -3.92 -15.10
CA HIS A 551 -23.12 -4.22 -13.86
C HIS A 551 -22.35 -5.26 -13.07
N SER A 552 -22.21 -5.01 -11.77
CA SER A 552 -21.77 -5.98 -10.77
C SER A 552 -22.97 -6.39 -9.92
N LEU A 553 -23.45 -7.62 -10.11
CA LEU A 553 -24.70 -8.07 -9.49
C LEU A 553 -24.57 -8.28 -7.97
N ASP A 554 -23.40 -8.73 -7.49
CA ASP A 554 -23.16 -8.97 -6.05
C ASP A 554 -23.03 -7.68 -5.23
N PHE A 555 -22.70 -6.58 -5.89
CA PHE A 555 -22.54 -5.26 -5.28
C PHE A 555 -23.71 -4.34 -5.61
N GLU A 556 -24.69 -4.79 -6.40
CA GLU A 556 -25.84 -3.97 -6.82
C GLU A 556 -25.41 -2.60 -7.39
N THR A 557 -24.29 -2.59 -8.14
CA THR A 557 -23.68 -1.36 -8.65
C THR A 557 -23.49 -1.41 -10.16
N SER A 558 -23.55 -0.25 -10.79
CA SER A 558 -23.25 -0.06 -12.21
C SER A 558 -22.14 0.97 -12.42
N ILE A 559 -21.20 0.62 -13.30
CA ILE A 559 -20.17 1.51 -13.83
C ILE A 559 -20.56 1.85 -15.26
N GLU A 560 -21.01 3.07 -15.47
CA GLU A 560 -21.68 3.50 -16.69
C GLU A 560 -20.81 4.49 -17.47
N PHE A 561 -20.85 4.41 -18.80
CA PHE A 561 -20.34 5.43 -19.70
C PHE A 561 -21.52 6.04 -20.46
N CYS A 562 -21.59 7.35 -20.57
CA CYS A 562 -22.58 8.06 -21.38
C CYS A 562 -21.90 8.97 -22.39
N TRP A 563 -22.18 8.74 -23.68
CA TRP A 563 -21.63 9.55 -24.78
C TRP A 563 -22.27 10.94 -24.82
N ALA A 564 -21.50 11.96 -24.43
CA ALA A 564 -21.90 13.37 -24.50
C ALA A 564 -20.65 14.26 -24.63
N PRO A 565 -19.91 14.21 -25.75
CA PRO A 565 -18.57 14.80 -25.88
C PRO A 565 -18.56 16.33 -25.70
N LEU A 566 -19.67 17.01 -25.99
CA LEU A 566 -19.83 18.45 -25.83
C LEU A 566 -20.73 18.80 -24.62
N LEU A 567 -21.25 17.80 -23.90
CA LEU A 567 -22.30 17.88 -22.87
C LEU A 567 -23.64 18.44 -23.38
N VAL A 568 -23.62 19.60 -24.02
CA VAL A 568 -24.74 20.25 -24.70
C VAL A 568 -25.11 19.57 -26.02
N GLU A 569 -26.25 19.96 -26.56
CA GLU A 569 -26.89 19.25 -27.66
C GLU A 569 -26.32 19.62 -29.04
N LEU A 570 -26.01 18.59 -29.83
CA LEU A 570 -25.65 18.72 -31.23
C LEU A 570 -26.80 18.16 -32.08
N LYS A 571 -27.55 19.03 -32.75
CA LYS A 571 -28.75 18.68 -33.52
C LYS A 571 -28.53 18.82 -35.02
N ARG A 572 -29.33 18.11 -35.81
CA ARG A 572 -29.41 18.32 -37.27
C ARG A 572 -30.50 19.36 -37.54
N GLY A 573 -30.11 20.50 -38.12
CA GLY A 573 -31.02 21.55 -38.58
C GLY A 573 -31.67 21.24 -39.93
N VAL A 574 -32.53 22.17 -40.38
CA VAL A 574 -33.41 22.05 -41.56
C VAL A 574 -32.64 21.72 -42.86
N ASP A 575 -31.42 22.22 -43.02
CA ASP A 575 -30.57 21.98 -44.20
C ASP A 575 -29.57 20.81 -44.05
N ARG A 576 -29.82 19.85 -43.15
CA ARG A 576 -28.84 18.82 -42.71
C ARG A 576 -27.56 19.38 -42.07
N LYS A 577 -27.50 20.69 -41.80
CA LYS A 577 -26.43 21.33 -41.04
C LYS A 577 -26.43 20.81 -39.61
N ARG A 578 -25.25 20.53 -39.07
CA ARG A 578 -25.03 20.16 -37.67
C ARG A 578 -24.95 21.44 -36.85
N VAL A 579 -25.85 21.63 -35.91
CA VAL A 579 -25.98 22.85 -35.12
C VAL A 579 -25.69 22.53 -33.66
N LEU A 580 -24.70 23.21 -33.09
CA LEU A 580 -24.34 23.08 -31.68
C LEU A 580 -25.17 24.07 -30.85
N HIS A 581 -26.10 23.56 -30.06
CA HIS A 581 -26.96 24.37 -29.19
C HIS A 581 -26.25 24.57 -27.84
N LEU A 582 -25.74 25.77 -27.59
CA LEU A 582 -24.93 26.07 -26.40
C LEU A 582 -25.77 26.19 -25.12
N ASP A 583 -27.07 26.37 -25.26
CA ASP A 583 -28.06 26.58 -24.19
C ASP A 583 -29.00 25.39 -23.97
N SER A 584 -28.82 24.30 -24.72
CA SER A 584 -29.67 23.11 -24.66
C SER A 584 -28.86 21.89 -24.24
N ILE A 585 -29.32 21.14 -23.23
CA ILE A 585 -28.57 20.00 -22.64
C ILE A 585 -29.45 18.79 -22.30
N GLU A 586 -30.76 18.95 -22.26
CA GLU A 586 -31.70 18.03 -21.65
C GLU A 586 -31.78 16.67 -22.38
N ASP A 587 -31.64 16.64 -23.71
CA ASP A 587 -31.64 15.41 -24.50
C ASP A 587 -30.51 14.45 -24.08
N ASN A 588 -29.38 15.02 -23.65
CA ASN A 588 -28.24 14.30 -23.08
C ASN A 588 -28.42 14.09 -21.57
N ALA A 589 -28.83 15.14 -20.86
CA ALA A 589 -28.81 15.18 -19.40
C ALA A 589 -29.89 14.34 -18.72
N ARG A 590 -30.94 13.98 -19.45
CA ARG A 590 -31.98 13.04 -18.96
C ARG A 590 -31.43 11.70 -18.47
N TYR A 591 -30.30 11.25 -19.00
CA TYR A 591 -29.67 9.99 -18.58
C TYR A 591 -28.86 10.13 -17.27
N TRP A 592 -28.51 11.35 -16.87
CA TRP A 592 -27.63 11.60 -15.72
C TRP A 592 -28.38 11.69 -14.39
N ARG A 593 -29.72 11.84 -14.43
CA ARG A 593 -30.55 11.94 -13.23
C ARG A 593 -30.55 10.63 -12.45
N GLY A 594 -30.55 10.75 -11.11
CA GLY A 594 -30.57 9.60 -10.20
C GLY A 594 -29.28 8.75 -10.25
N VAL A 595 -28.16 9.36 -10.65
CA VAL A 595 -26.83 8.76 -10.54
C VAL A 595 -26.15 9.30 -9.28
N ASP A 596 -25.53 8.42 -8.49
CA ASP A 596 -24.90 8.76 -7.21
C ASP A 596 -23.54 9.45 -7.40
N VAL A 597 -22.78 9.04 -8.43
CA VAL A 597 -21.49 9.66 -8.77
C VAL A 597 -21.43 9.99 -10.25
N LEU A 598 -21.36 11.27 -10.58
CA LEU A 598 -21.22 11.75 -11.95
C LEU A 598 -19.80 12.26 -12.20
N VAL A 599 -19.12 11.69 -13.19
CA VAL A 599 -17.78 12.09 -13.61
C VAL A 599 -17.83 12.66 -15.02
N PHE A 600 -17.70 13.97 -15.15
CA PHE A 600 -17.79 14.68 -16.42
C PHE A 600 -16.41 14.96 -17.03
N ASP A 601 -16.33 14.93 -18.37
CA ASP A 601 -15.31 15.60 -19.17
C ASP A 601 -15.94 16.18 -20.43
N SER A 602 -15.41 17.30 -20.89
CA SER A 602 -15.67 17.83 -22.22
C SER A 602 -14.54 18.75 -22.65
N ALA A 603 -13.53 18.26 -23.36
CA ALA A 603 -12.39 19.12 -23.76
C ALA A 603 -11.96 18.97 -25.22
N HIS A 604 -11.81 17.74 -25.71
CA HIS A 604 -11.15 17.49 -27.00
C HIS A 604 -11.95 18.08 -28.17
N TRP A 605 -13.26 17.82 -28.17
CA TRP A 605 -14.13 18.12 -29.30
C TRP A 605 -14.33 19.62 -29.55
N TRP A 606 -14.21 20.45 -28.50
CA TRP A 606 -14.32 21.90 -28.59
C TRP A 606 -13.24 22.56 -29.44
N THR A 607 -12.08 21.91 -29.58
CA THR A 607 -10.94 22.45 -30.34
C THR A 607 -10.79 21.87 -31.74
N HIS A 608 -11.71 21.00 -32.17
CA HIS A 608 -11.72 20.49 -33.52
C HIS A 608 -12.04 21.61 -34.52
N SER A 609 -11.15 21.85 -35.48
CA SER A 609 -11.30 22.89 -36.49
C SER A 609 -11.32 22.32 -37.92
N GLN A 610 -11.83 23.12 -38.86
CA GLN A 610 -11.90 22.80 -40.30
C GLN A 610 -12.60 21.45 -40.55
N LYS A 611 -11.95 20.52 -41.26
CA LYS A 611 -12.49 19.22 -41.66
C LYS A 611 -12.84 18.27 -40.50
N TRP A 612 -12.40 18.58 -39.27
CA TRP A 612 -12.67 17.77 -38.08
C TRP A 612 -13.78 18.34 -37.19
N SER A 613 -14.32 19.52 -37.53
CA SER A 613 -15.43 20.13 -36.78
C SER A 613 -16.66 19.23 -36.80
N SER A 614 -17.25 19.04 -35.63
CA SER A 614 -18.45 18.22 -35.45
C SER A 614 -19.74 19.01 -35.71
N TRP A 615 -19.66 20.33 -35.85
CA TRP A 615 -20.78 21.22 -36.14
C TRP A 615 -20.42 22.21 -37.24
N ASP A 616 -21.45 22.78 -37.87
CA ASP A 616 -21.35 23.74 -38.96
C ASP A 616 -21.70 25.17 -38.51
N CYS A 617 -22.49 25.30 -37.44
CA CYS A 617 -22.84 26.58 -36.82
C CYS A 617 -23.26 26.40 -35.34
N TYR A 618 -23.33 27.51 -34.61
CA TYR A 618 -23.73 27.56 -33.20
C TYR A 618 -25.13 28.16 -33.07
N MET A 619 -25.89 27.69 -32.09
CA MET A 619 -27.13 28.31 -31.63
C MET A 619 -26.99 28.71 -30.17
N ASP A 620 -27.38 29.94 -29.86
CA ASP A 620 -27.44 30.45 -28.50
C ASP A 620 -28.69 31.32 -28.34
N GLY A 621 -29.65 30.84 -27.55
CA GLY A 621 -31.01 31.30 -27.57
C GLY A 621 -31.59 31.18 -28.98
N ASN A 622 -32.23 32.26 -29.44
CA ASN A 622 -32.83 32.32 -30.78
C ASN A 622 -31.86 32.86 -31.86
N LYS A 623 -30.55 32.92 -31.59
CA LYS A 623 -29.55 33.47 -32.51
C LYS A 623 -28.63 32.38 -33.07
N VAL A 624 -28.41 32.42 -34.39
CA VAL A 624 -27.51 31.50 -35.10
C VAL A 624 -26.20 32.21 -35.44
N PHE A 625 -25.08 31.61 -35.07
CA PHE A 625 -23.73 32.10 -35.36
C PHE A 625 -22.99 31.13 -36.28
N LYS A 626 -22.49 31.61 -37.42
CA LYS A 626 -21.69 30.78 -38.34
C LYS A 626 -20.28 30.49 -37.83
N ALA A 627 -19.73 31.38 -37.01
CA ALA A 627 -18.42 31.24 -36.39
C ALA A 627 -18.46 31.86 -34.98
N MET A 628 -17.73 31.26 -34.07
CA MET A 628 -17.55 31.71 -32.69
C MET A 628 -16.16 31.27 -32.24
N ASP A 629 -15.54 32.04 -31.36
CA ASP A 629 -14.32 31.60 -30.67
C ASP A 629 -14.61 30.30 -29.89
N PRO A 630 -13.80 29.24 -30.07
CA PRO A 630 -14.05 27.96 -29.41
C PRO A 630 -14.10 28.03 -27.88
N MET A 631 -13.31 28.90 -27.24
CA MET A 631 -13.32 29.04 -25.78
C MET A 631 -14.53 29.84 -25.29
N VAL A 632 -15.04 30.77 -26.10
CA VAL A 632 -16.33 31.43 -25.83
C VAL A 632 -17.49 30.42 -25.93
N ALA A 633 -17.49 29.58 -26.96
CA ALA A 633 -18.50 28.52 -27.11
C ALA A 633 -18.41 27.51 -25.96
N TYR A 634 -17.19 27.12 -25.57
CA TYR A 634 -16.95 26.20 -24.46
C TYR A 634 -17.42 26.78 -23.12
N GLU A 635 -17.13 28.05 -22.83
CA GLU A 635 -17.62 28.73 -21.62
C GLU A 635 -19.15 28.74 -21.58
N ARG A 636 -19.82 29.02 -22.70
CA ARG A 636 -21.28 29.02 -22.80
C ARG A 636 -21.87 27.63 -22.56
N GLY A 637 -21.33 26.61 -23.22
CA GLY A 637 -21.77 25.22 -23.03
C GLY A 637 -21.58 24.72 -21.60
N LEU A 638 -20.41 24.97 -21.00
CA LEU A 638 -20.15 24.63 -19.60
C LEU A 638 -21.04 25.42 -18.63
N THR A 639 -21.38 26.68 -18.94
CA THR A 639 -22.31 27.46 -18.13
C THR A 639 -23.71 26.83 -18.14
N THR A 640 -24.14 26.28 -19.28
CA THR A 640 -25.41 25.53 -19.39
C THR A 640 -25.36 24.24 -18.58
N TRP A 641 -24.25 23.48 -18.64
CA TRP A 641 -24.04 22.31 -17.79
C TRP A 641 -24.07 22.66 -16.29
N ALA A 642 -23.36 23.72 -15.90
CA ALA A 642 -23.31 24.18 -14.51
C ALA A 642 -24.70 24.51 -13.97
N LYS A 643 -25.50 25.25 -14.73
CA LYS A 643 -26.90 25.55 -14.40
C LYS A 643 -27.75 24.29 -14.28
N TRP A 644 -27.57 23.34 -15.19
CA TRP A 644 -28.31 22.08 -15.13
C TRP A 644 -27.99 21.31 -13.84
N VAL A 645 -26.70 21.23 -13.46
CA VAL A 645 -26.25 20.59 -12.21
C VAL A 645 -26.91 21.26 -11.00
N GLU A 646 -26.87 22.59 -10.91
CA GLU A 646 -27.44 23.33 -9.78
C GLU A 646 -28.96 23.17 -9.65
N ILE A 647 -29.68 23.01 -10.77
CA ILE A 647 -31.13 22.92 -10.77
C ILE A 647 -31.63 21.48 -10.56
N ASN A 648 -30.89 20.48 -11.05
CA ASN A 648 -31.41 19.10 -11.18
C ASN A 648 -30.78 18.10 -10.20
N LEU A 649 -29.66 18.43 -9.58
CA LEU A 649 -28.96 17.52 -8.68
C LEU A 649 -29.07 17.96 -7.23
N ASP A 650 -29.09 16.98 -6.33
CA ASP A 650 -29.09 17.18 -4.88
C ASP A 650 -27.66 16.92 -4.35
N PRO A 651 -26.98 17.90 -3.73
CA PRO A 651 -25.60 17.73 -3.25
C PRO A 651 -25.48 16.72 -2.11
N SER A 652 -26.58 16.36 -1.44
CA SER A 652 -26.59 15.30 -0.42
C SER A 652 -26.64 13.89 -1.01
N LYS A 653 -27.07 13.75 -2.28
CA LYS A 653 -27.28 12.45 -2.95
C LYS A 653 -26.27 12.18 -4.05
N THR A 654 -25.88 13.21 -4.80
CA THR A 654 -25.03 13.06 -5.98
C THR A 654 -23.69 13.75 -5.76
N LYS A 655 -22.60 13.03 -5.99
CA LYS A 655 -21.24 13.59 -6.03
C LYS A 655 -20.87 13.92 -7.47
N VAL A 656 -20.57 15.18 -7.74
CA VAL A 656 -20.19 15.65 -9.09
C VAL A 656 -18.69 15.89 -9.17
N ILE A 657 -18.04 15.18 -10.09
CA ILE A 657 -16.61 15.24 -10.36
C ILE A 657 -16.43 15.72 -11.79
N PHE A 658 -15.51 16.65 -12.04
CA PHE A 658 -15.15 17.09 -13.39
C PHE A 658 -13.66 16.83 -13.63
N ARG A 659 -13.34 16.03 -14.64
CA ARG A 659 -11.97 15.71 -15.04
C ARG A 659 -11.40 16.78 -15.95
N THR A 660 -10.17 17.21 -15.68
CA THR A 660 -9.48 18.16 -16.54
C THR A 660 -9.03 17.53 -17.86
N VAL A 661 -8.50 18.36 -18.75
CA VAL A 661 -8.13 17.99 -20.11
C VAL A 661 -7.06 16.89 -20.10
N SER A 662 -7.31 15.78 -20.80
CA SER A 662 -6.23 14.86 -21.18
C SER A 662 -5.39 15.49 -22.29
N PRO A 663 -4.05 15.53 -22.16
CA PRO A 663 -3.18 16.12 -23.17
C PRO A 663 -3.21 15.31 -24.46
N ARG A 664 -3.03 16.03 -25.57
CA ARG A 664 -2.86 15.48 -26.91
C ARG A 664 -1.56 16.00 -27.49
N GLU A 665 -0.75 15.12 -28.05
CA GLU A 665 0.47 15.51 -28.76
C GLU A 665 0.17 15.75 -30.26
N SER A 666 0.84 16.73 -30.85
CA SER A 666 0.72 17.01 -32.28
C SER A 666 1.55 16.04 -33.13
N GLY A 667 0.97 15.48 -34.20
CA GLY A 667 1.72 14.73 -35.21
C GLY A 667 2.26 13.37 -34.74
N GLN A 668 3.50 13.05 -35.11
CA GLN A 668 4.19 11.79 -34.75
C GLN A 668 4.98 11.89 -33.43
N MET A 669 4.70 12.88 -32.58
CA MET A 669 5.52 13.12 -31.36
C MET A 669 5.40 12.02 -30.30
N CYS A 670 4.32 11.22 -30.31
CA CYS A 670 4.22 10.00 -29.48
C CYS A 670 4.83 8.75 -30.14
N TYR A 671 5.24 8.83 -31.41
CA TYR A 671 5.84 7.70 -32.13
C TYR A 671 7.21 7.36 -31.54
N ASN A 672 7.47 6.07 -31.34
CA ASN A 672 8.70 5.53 -30.74
C ASN A 672 9.05 6.06 -29.33
N GLN A 673 8.09 6.65 -28.61
CA GLN A 673 8.28 7.03 -27.22
C GLN A 673 8.07 5.81 -26.31
N LYS A 674 9.08 5.46 -25.50
CA LYS A 674 9.07 4.28 -24.62
C LYS A 674 9.15 4.62 -23.13
N HIS A 675 9.49 5.86 -22.79
CA HIS A 675 9.65 6.33 -21.42
C HIS A 675 8.97 7.70 -21.24
N PRO A 676 8.54 8.02 -20.01
CA PRO A 676 8.05 9.35 -19.67
C PRO A 676 9.08 10.44 -19.95
N LEU A 677 8.60 11.66 -20.13
CA LEU A 677 9.47 12.83 -20.16
C LEU A 677 10.13 13.07 -18.79
N PRO A 678 11.41 13.48 -18.73
CA PRO A 678 12.09 13.77 -17.48
C PRO A 678 11.35 14.86 -16.67
N SER A 679 11.21 14.64 -15.36
CA SER A 679 10.54 15.57 -14.44
C SER A 679 11.41 16.79 -14.11
N LEU A 680 12.72 16.74 -14.39
CA LEU A 680 13.70 17.79 -14.10
C LEU A 680 14.16 18.51 -15.37
N SER A 681 13.40 19.51 -15.79
CA SER A 681 13.98 20.71 -16.39
C SER A 681 13.13 21.91 -16.00
N SER A 682 13.67 22.73 -15.09
CA SER A 682 13.06 23.89 -14.45
C SER A 682 12.67 25.05 -15.41
N SER A 683 12.64 24.81 -16.72
CA SER A 683 12.45 25.83 -17.75
C SER A 683 11.19 25.64 -18.63
N SER A 684 10.41 24.56 -18.46
CA SER A 684 9.14 24.40 -19.19
C SER A 684 8.08 23.66 -18.36
N LYS A 685 7.36 24.40 -17.51
CA LYS A 685 6.09 23.90 -16.96
C LYS A 685 5.17 23.50 -18.12
N PRO A 686 4.50 22.34 -18.10
CA PRO A 686 3.53 21.96 -19.12
C PRO A 686 2.51 23.08 -19.32
N HIS A 687 2.21 23.43 -20.57
CA HIS A 687 1.28 24.50 -20.89
C HIS A 687 -0.12 24.15 -20.37
N VAL A 688 -0.66 24.97 -19.44
CA VAL A 688 -2.05 24.81 -18.96
C VAL A 688 -3.01 25.10 -20.12
N PRO A 689 -3.79 24.11 -20.59
CA PRO A 689 -4.72 24.31 -21.70
C PRO A 689 -5.76 25.38 -21.39
N GLN A 690 -6.19 26.13 -22.42
CA GLN A 690 -7.19 27.19 -22.26
C GLN A 690 -8.51 26.64 -21.69
N GLN A 691 -8.88 25.41 -22.05
CA GLN A 691 -10.07 24.72 -21.55
C GLN A 691 -10.02 24.54 -20.03
N SER A 692 -8.88 24.18 -19.45
CA SER A 692 -8.75 24.04 -17.99
C SER A 692 -8.98 25.37 -17.26
N ARG A 693 -8.58 26.49 -17.88
CA ARG A 693 -8.83 27.84 -17.33
C ARG A 693 -10.32 28.21 -17.40
N VAL A 694 -10.98 27.92 -18.51
CA VAL A 694 -12.43 28.15 -18.68
C VAL A 694 -13.24 27.27 -17.72
N LEU A 695 -12.86 25.99 -17.57
CA LEU A 695 -13.49 25.08 -16.62
C LEU A 695 -13.40 25.61 -15.19
N ASN A 696 -12.21 25.99 -14.73
CA ASN A 696 -12.02 26.56 -13.40
C ASN A 696 -12.82 27.85 -13.20
N LYS A 697 -12.93 28.70 -14.24
CA LYS A 697 -13.76 29.92 -14.22
C LYS A 697 -15.25 29.62 -14.09
N VAL A 698 -15.74 28.54 -14.68
CA VAL A 698 -17.16 28.15 -14.57
C VAL A 698 -17.43 27.51 -13.21
N ILE A 699 -16.61 26.53 -12.79
CA ILE A 699 -16.75 25.84 -11.50
C ILE A 699 -16.67 26.82 -10.32
N SER A 700 -15.77 27.81 -10.37
CA SER A 700 -15.62 28.79 -9.29
C SER A 700 -16.86 29.68 -9.06
N LYS A 701 -17.78 29.73 -10.03
CA LYS A 701 -19.04 30.46 -9.93
C LYS A 701 -20.21 29.58 -9.48
N MET A 702 -20.02 28.27 -9.42
CA MET A 702 -21.06 27.32 -9.02
C MET A 702 -21.22 27.32 -7.50
N LYS A 703 -22.47 27.25 -7.04
CA LYS A 703 -22.81 26.93 -5.65
C LYS A 703 -22.74 25.43 -5.39
N TYR A 704 -23.11 24.63 -6.39
CA TYR A 704 -23.00 23.18 -6.30
C TYR A 704 -21.53 22.79 -6.26
N ARG A 705 -21.15 21.99 -5.28
CA ARG A 705 -19.77 21.57 -5.10
C ARG A 705 -19.36 20.58 -6.18
N VAL A 706 -18.41 20.98 -7.02
CA VAL A 706 -17.78 20.13 -8.04
C VAL A 706 -16.35 19.78 -7.62
N TYR A 707 -16.03 18.50 -7.61
CA TYR A 707 -14.68 18.02 -7.31
C TYR A 707 -13.86 18.01 -8.60
N LEU A 708 -12.73 18.69 -8.60
CA LEU A 708 -11.84 18.70 -9.75
C LEU A 708 -10.93 17.47 -9.73
N HIS A 709 -11.04 16.64 -10.76
CA HIS A 709 -10.12 15.53 -10.99
C HIS A 709 -9.04 15.99 -11.98
N ASP A 710 -8.00 16.66 -11.45
CA ASP A 710 -6.97 17.27 -12.29
C ASP A 710 -5.87 16.28 -12.70
N ILE A 711 -5.96 15.83 -13.96
CA ILE A 711 -5.05 14.87 -14.59
C ILE A 711 -4.12 15.50 -15.62
N THR A 712 -4.27 16.79 -15.94
CA THR A 712 -3.65 17.38 -17.13
C THR A 712 -2.13 17.35 -17.06
N THR A 713 -1.58 17.85 -15.96
CA THR A 713 -0.12 18.00 -15.79
C THR A 713 0.57 16.64 -15.71
N MET A 714 0.04 15.71 -14.90
CA MET A 714 0.62 14.38 -14.78
C MET A 714 0.63 13.64 -16.12
N SER A 715 -0.44 13.74 -16.90
CA SER A 715 -0.57 13.02 -18.15
C SER A 715 0.35 13.60 -19.23
N ALA A 716 0.72 14.89 -19.14
CA ALA A 716 1.57 15.54 -20.14
C ALA A 716 2.99 14.97 -20.17
N TYR A 717 3.44 14.34 -19.08
CA TYR A 717 4.73 13.64 -19.04
C TYR A 717 4.70 12.28 -19.73
N ARG A 718 3.52 11.76 -20.10
CA ARG A 718 3.33 10.34 -20.46
C ARG A 718 3.19 10.09 -21.96
N ARG A 719 4.05 10.70 -22.77
CA ARG A 719 4.03 10.47 -24.23
C ARG A 719 4.18 9.00 -24.62
N ASP A 720 4.84 8.22 -23.78
CA ASP A 720 5.01 6.77 -23.88
C ASP A 720 3.69 5.99 -23.76
N GLY A 721 2.69 6.54 -23.07
CA GLY A 721 1.42 5.85 -22.78
C GLY A 721 0.42 5.81 -23.94
N HIS A 722 0.68 6.50 -25.05
CA HIS A 722 -0.25 6.55 -26.19
C HIS A 722 -0.18 5.29 -27.08
N PRO A 723 -1.29 4.86 -27.72
CA PRO A 723 -1.28 3.78 -28.70
C PRO A 723 -0.35 4.00 -29.87
N SER A 724 -0.17 5.25 -30.30
CA SER A 724 0.62 5.59 -31.48
C SER A 724 0.11 4.77 -32.70
N VAL A 725 0.95 3.93 -33.30
CA VAL A 725 0.57 3.05 -34.42
C VAL A 725 -0.21 1.81 -33.98
N PHE A 726 -0.15 1.44 -32.70
CA PHE A 726 -0.73 0.21 -32.14
C PHE A 726 -2.21 0.37 -31.77
N LYS A 727 -2.97 1.08 -32.59
CA LYS A 727 -4.43 1.30 -32.46
C LYS A 727 -5.27 0.23 -33.17
N ARG A 728 -4.63 -0.72 -33.84
CA ARG A 728 -5.22 -1.92 -34.43
C ARG A 728 -4.14 -3.01 -34.52
N ALA A 729 -4.56 -4.26 -34.66
CA ALA A 729 -3.63 -5.35 -34.94
C ALA A 729 -2.78 -5.04 -36.19
N MET A 730 -1.46 -5.18 -36.04
CA MET A 730 -0.50 -4.99 -37.13
C MET A 730 -0.40 -6.25 -38.00
N HIS A 731 -0.40 -6.06 -39.32
CA HIS A 731 -0.14 -7.14 -40.29
C HIS A 731 1.36 -7.51 -40.29
N GLU A 732 1.71 -8.74 -40.70
CA GLU A 732 3.11 -9.23 -40.65
C GLU A 732 4.10 -8.35 -41.41
N GLU A 733 3.69 -7.78 -42.55
CA GLU A 733 4.51 -6.87 -43.34
C GLU A 733 4.80 -5.55 -42.59
N GLU A 734 3.82 -5.04 -41.85
CA GLU A 734 3.92 -3.80 -41.05
C GLU A 734 4.83 -4.00 -39.81
N LYS A 735 4.95 -5.23 -39.29
CA LYS A 735 5.83 -5.55 -38.16
C LYS A 735 7.32 -5.47 -38.53
N HIS A 736 7.66 -5.72 -39.80
CA HIS A 736 9.05 -5.82 -40.26
C HIS A 736 9.57 -4.56 -41.00
N HIS A 737 8.69 -3.65 -41.44
CA HIS A 737 9.07 -2.46 -42.21
C HIS A 737 8.87 -1.16 -41.42
N ARG A 738 9.82 -0.23 -41.50
CA ARG A 738 9.66 1.14 -40.95
C ARG A 738 8.58 1.87 -41.75
N ILE A 739 7.45 2.16 -41.11
CA ILE A 739 6.35 2.93 -41.73
C ILE A 739 6.87 4.34 -42.05
N ALA A 740 6.87 4.72 -43.34
CA ALA A 740 7.41 6.01 -43.79
C ALA A 740 6.58 7.23 -43.31
N ARG A 741 5.27 7.04 -43.04
CA ARG A 741 4.36 8.06 -42.47
C ARG A 741 3.30 7.42 -41.56
N PRO A 742 3.63 7.07 -40.31
CA PRO A 742 2.67 6.42 -39.41
C PRO A 742 1.49 7.32 -39.05
N SER A 743 0.27 6.82 -39.26
CA SER A 743 -0.96 7.41 -38.72
C SER A 743 -1.04 7.10 -37.22
N SER A 744 -0.41 7.94 -36.40
CA SER A 744 -0.32 7.74 -34.95
C SER A 744 -1.55 8.29 -34.22
N ASP A 745 -2.11 7.52 -33.29
CA ASP A 745 -3.04 8.01 -32.27
C ASP A 745 -2.23 8.49 -31.06
N CYS A 746 -2.12 9.82 -30.92
CA CYS A 746 -1.50 10.48 -29.77
C CYS A 746 -2.54 11.25 -28.94
N SER A 747 -3.78 10.73 -28.87
CA SER A 747 -4.88 11.30 -28.09
C SER A 747 -5.41 10.31 -27.07
N HIS A 748 -5.67 9.06 -27.50
CA HIS A 748 -6.07 7.99 -26.60
C HIS A 748 -4.87 7.39 -25.86
N TRP A 749 -5.14 6.48 -24.92
CA TRP A 749 -4.15 5.86 -24.05
C TRP A 749 -4.23 4.35 -24.13
N CYS A 750 -3.06 3.70 -24.18
CA CYS A 750 -2.97 2.25 -24.04
C CYS A 750 -3.55 1.81 -22.70
N LEU A 751 -4.21 0.65 -22.70
CA LEU A 751 -4.68 -0.04 -21.50
C LEU A 751 -4.05 -1.44 -21.41
N PRO A 752 -3.53 -1.84 -20.24
CA PRO A 752 -3.35 -1.02 -19.03
C PRO A 752 -2.34 0.13 -19.23
N GLY A 753 -2.46 1.20 -18.45
CA GLY A 753 -1.67 2.43 -18.64
C GLY A 753 -2.17 3.65 -17.84
N VAL A 754 -1.96 4.85 -18.40
CA VAL A 754 -2.21 6.14 -17.71
C VAL A 754 -3.63 6.29 -17.12
N PRO A 755 -4.72 5.86 -17.80
CA PRO A 755 -6.06 5.94 -17.23
C PRO A 755 -6.27 5.10 -15.96
N ASP A 756 -5.43 4.10 -15.71
CA ASP A 756 -5.50 3.32 -14.46
C ASP A 756 -5.16 4.22 -13.27
N ILE A 757 -4.17 5.12 -13.43
CA ILE A 757 -3.79 6.09 -12.42
C ILE A 757 -4.85 7.18 -12.25
N TRP A 758 -5.52 7.58 -13.34
CA TRP A 758 -6.70 8.46 -13.22
C TRP A 758 -7.77 7.80 -12.36
N ASN A 759 -7.97 6.50 -12.50
CA ASN A 759 -8.93 5.74 -11.69
C ASN A 759 -8.48 5.52 -10.24
N GLU A 760 -7.18 5.45 -9.96
CA GLU A 760 -6.65 5.52 -8.58
C GLU A 760 -6.98 6.86 -7.91
N MET A 761 -6.75 7.97 -8.63
CA MET A 761 -7.11 9.30 -8.13
C MET A 761 -8.62 9.46 -7.99
N LEU A 762 -9.40 8.99 -8.97
CA LEU A 762 -10.86 9.02 -8.92
C LEU A 762 -11.39 8.21 -7.74
N SER A 763 -10.86 7.01 -7.52
CA SER A 763 -11.18 6.17 -6.37
C SER A 763 -10.88 6.91 -5.07
N SER A 764 -9.72 7.56 -4.96
CA SER A 764 -9.34 8.35 -3.79
C SER A 764 -10.29 9.54 -3.56
N ILE A 765 -10.68 10.26 -4.63
CA ILE A 765 -11.68 11.33 -4.56
C ILE A 765 -13.04 10.80 -4.10
N ILE A 766 -13.44 9.60 -4.51
CA ILE A 766 -14.72 8.98 -4.14
C ILE A 766 -14.71 8.48 -2.70
N LEU A 767 -13.62 7.84 -2.27
CA LEU A 767 -13.48 7.17 -0.97
C LEU A 767 -13.33 8.17 0.19
N THR A 768 -12.75 9.36 -0.04
CA THR A 768 -12.65 10.39 0.99
C THR A 768 -13.97 11.12 1.21
N ASN A 769 -14.45 11.10 2.46
CA ASN A 769 -15.62 11.88 2.93
C ASN A 769 -15.23 13.29 3.39
N VAL A 770 -13.94 13.59 3.49
CA VAL A 770 -13.38 14.88 3.92
C VAL A 770 -12.70 15.55 2.73
N VAL A 771 -13.22 16.72 2.31
CA VAL A 771 -12.44 17.97 2.26
C VAL A 771 -13.36 19.14 2.56
#